data_AF-A0A3A4ZA34-F1
#
_entry.id   AF-A0A3A4ZA34-F1
#
_cell.length_a   1.000
_cell.length_b   1.000
_cell.length_c   1.000
_cell.angle_alpha   90.00
_cell.angle_beta   90.00
_cell.angle_gamma   90.00
#
_symmetry.space_group_name_H-M   'P 1'
#
loop_
_entity.id
_entity.type
_entity.pdbx_description
1 polymer ?
#
loop_
_entity_poly.entity_id
_entity_poly.type
_entity_poly.pdbx_seq_one_letter_code
_entity_poly.pdbx_strand_id
1 'polypeptide(L)'
;MQTIFKKKYDLLFILVFFILNTFLLKDIIFTSGTIGIKSDWPIPPLKEQIESLVIHDVFYSWSPNYLGYERVRQSGNYVDLATYLIVRAFGVGGEVVSKYPLALLYFVGPVAYIVLRRFKFLPFAAFSGAAFYTYCVPFLYDFILNGYLKFIFTYLFFPVFTYFLYQLLTAEHKSTKDFFLLSLSSVLVSTSLNFFFICAIASFLGLLVFSLSKTGRVKSLITNGILLGFVYGLTVLVHATAFFPPLYDVIRADNGETVNKLKTGLITFLTFSHPSSVEAFRLFGVIDNYFERSYPVRTEPISEVAFVIHLFYYFGLFLLVFVGFFTSRKRSNLESYLLILLVTGVFIFKGVNPPFGYINLEFYKVPLMSVLRNISYIAMILAFPYAYFFGKGTHVLMDKVSGSFMLKYSIPVLLMITLVFGSYPLWSAKILSDLKSYKLKREEINIYEYLRDNESRSNIFFVPGISPFVYFIDNYETVGPGFNPLMTNPPKPTLSSNVVNFNNSHYLSVFLNNYLAYEDNIQLTDILKVANVSHIWFDSNFESVYSIFINLKDNKWYKSHISLESLERKLGKSDLIYNPDLSGGRVALIEVPEFRDSYITAIDNLFLNVGGYEAYINNSFIGLMEPMNGVFARDYEDFLIDDISFIGFSNADYDDLLFGLVSLDTIYQPANFIEKNRNKPQKEWTPLYHGQYWWYDPLLSNTDESMIIVEKAKNASFDIPLNLNKGSEYSLYAKVLVSSDGGELVFRMDGGGPFTINTQSDNYKGFKYFEVGKIRPTENNPTLKIISRFAETNVLSEVIVLTNEQLNKAKSLADRLIASNPLVYTLNKHDSHATGKNLPINDFYYARKSTKQDMPYIVNILKANEYKVFVKVEPEYELLEEVIIPDGFTVLKKEESYLQRYSLKTEFDNLEYCYSFTYFDSVTNKPALRIPKDPLFVRIYDAERNLIQSNEIRGSKIYSEGDWFTNCEEFEVSNDKGMVEFFIEFSSLNTETRWAIATGIEEDTKQVYPKSRISGMKSEPLTILSLSVDGKKLFDKSVPAGKSTHMLGDVKFEEGSHSINIGCREFCDASTLILAPKDLVIVNSVSYIEAKELNPLKYSFSIASTEGKDLLVHKESYSPNWKIANDKNRNSKHFKINGYQNAWKISNVNEDPEDIIEIAYSKQDIYSFSNKVSFFAIVIIICGICSGRIIKFFKKAQS
;
A
#
# COMPACT_ATOMS: atom_id res chain seq x y z
N MET A 1 -12.99 -32.98 54.04
CA MET A 1 -14.17 -32.39 53.36
C MET A 1 -14.04 -30.90 53.01
N GLN A 2 -13.59 -30.00 53.88
CA GLN A 2 -13.51 -28.55 53.58
C GLN A 2 -12.58 -28.17 52.39
N THR A 3 -11.52 -28.93 52.12
CA THR A 3 -10.65 -28.77 50.94
C THR A 3 -11.32 -29.19 49.63
N ILE A 4 -12.29 -30.12 49.68
CA ILE A 4 -13.07 -30.58 48.53
C ILE A 4 -14.14 -29.54 48.17
N PHE A 5 -14.79 -28.93 49.17
CA PHE A 5 -15.75 -27.85 48.96
C PHE A 5 -15.13 -26.58 48.37
N LYS A 6 -13.89 -26.23 48.74
CA LYS A 6 -13.17 -25.10 48.13
C LYS A 6 -12.90 -25.30 46.63
N LYS A 7 -12.62 -26.52 46.18
CA LYS A 7 -12.37 -26.84 44.76
C LYS A 7 -13.63 -26.78 43.89
N LYS A 8 -14.82 -27.04 44.46
CA LYS A 8 -16.09 -26.98 43.71
C LYS A 8 -16.41 -25.58 43.19
N TYR A 9 -16.16 -24.54 44.00
CA TYR A 9 -16.40 -23.14 43.59
C TYR A 9 -15.43 -22.67 42.51
N ASP A 10 -14.16 -23.08 42.59
CA ASP A 10 -13.17 -22.71 41.57
C ASP A 10 -13.56 -23.28 40.18
N LEU A 11 -14.01 -24.54 40.12
CA LEU A 11 -14.51 -25.14 38.88
C LEU A 11 -15.78 -24.46 38.38
N LEU A 12 -16.72 -24.13 39.28
CA LEU A 12 -17.95 -23.43 38.93
C LEU A 12 -17.66 -22.08 38.26
N PHE A 13 -16.79 -21.24 38.84
CA PHE A 13 -16.46 -19.93 38.26
C PHE A 13 -15.74 -20.05 36.93
N ILE A 14 -14.85 -21.05 36.78
CA ILE A 14 -14.23 -21.35 35.49
C ILE A 14 -15.29 -21.71 34.44
N LEU A 15 -16.23 -22.59 34.78
CA LEU A 15 -17.35 -22.96 33.89
C LEU A 15 -18.24 -21.77 33.54
N VAL A 16 -18.49 -20.85 34.48
CA VAL A 16 -19.24 -19.61 34.22
C VAL A 16 -18.55 -18.77 33.16
N PHE A 17 -17.23 -18.61 33.19
CA PHE A 17 -16.51 -17.91 32.11
C PHE A 17 -16.70 -18.59 30.75
N PHE A 18 -16.61 -19.92 30.69
CA PHE A 18 -16.85 -20.66 29.45
C PHE A 18 -18.28 -20.46 28.92
N ILE A 19 -19.30 -20.53 29.79
CA ILE A 19 -20.71 -20.33 29.41
C ILE A 19 -20.93 -18.89 28.91
N LEU A 20 -20.42 -17.89 29.63
CA LEU A 20 -20.54 -16.48 29.24
C LEU A 20 -19.86 -16.23 27.89
N ASN A 21 -18.64 -16.73 27.70
CA ASN A 21 -17.93 -16.56 26.43
C ASN A 21 -18.62 -17.30 25.26
N THR A 22 -19.21 -18.47 25.50
CA THR A 22 -20.06 -19.14 24.49
C THR A 22 -21.28 -18.32 24.14
N PHE A 23 -21.98 -17.76 25.13
CA PHE A 23 -23.13 -16.90 24.85
C PHE A 23 -22.74 -15.64 24.06
N LEU A 24 -21.60 -15.05 24.41
CA LEU A 24 -21.07 -13.85 23.74
C LEU A 24 -20.59 -14.14 22.32
N LEU A 25 -19.89 -15.24 22.08
CA LEU A 25 -19.22 -15.48 20.79
C LEU A 25 -19.98 -16.41 19.85
N LYS A 26 -21.14 -16.96 20.26
CA LYS A 26 -21.93 -17.92 19.45
C LYS A 26 -22.20 -17.40 18.04
N ASP A 27 -22.57 -16.12 17.90
CA ASP A 27 -23.01 -15.55 16.63
C ASP A 27 -21.84 -15.27 15.68
N ILE A 28 -20.59 -15.45 16.13
CA ILE A 28 -19.38 -15.29 15.32
C ILE A 28 -18.67 -16.63 15.09
N ILE A 29 -18.59 -17.48 16.13
CA ILE A 29 -17.92 -18.78 16.03
C ILE A 29 -18.66 -19.68 15.03
N PHE A 30 -20.01 -19.63 15.05
CA PHE A 30 -20.84 -20.50 14.22
C PHE A 30 -21.21 -19.89 12.85
N THR A 31 -20.89 -18.62 12.57
CA THR A 31 -21.09 -18.04 11.24
C THR A 31 -20.05 -18.53 10.26
N SER A 32 -20.47 -19.09 9.12
CA SER A 32 -19.55 -19.57 8.09
C SER A 32 -18.71 -18.45 7.46
N GLY A 33 -17.50 -18.78 7.01
CA GLY A 33 -16.56 -17.82 6.40
C GLY A 33 -15.48 -17.32 7.37
N THR A 34 -14.58 -16.50 6.83
CA THR A 34 -13.43 -15.94 7.54
C THR A 34 -13.84 -14.64 8.21
N ILE A 35 -13.49 -14.46 9.49
CA ILE A 35 -13.78 -13.22 10.21
C ILE A 35 -12.88 -12.10 9.66
N GLY A 36 -13.50 -10.98 9.34
CA GLY A 36 -12.82 -9.73 9.02
C GLY A 36 -13.74 -8.52 9.12
N ILE A 37 -13.22 -7.38 8.63
CA ILE A 37 -13.95 -6.15 8.28
C ILE A 37 -14.05 -5.08 9.41
N LYS A 38 -14.03 -3.83 8.97
CA LYS A 38 -13.93 -2.52 9.65
C LYS A 38 -12.51 -2.10 10.03
N SER A 39 -11.69 -3.00 10.59
CA SER A 39 -10.33 -2.66 11.05
C SER A 39 -9.27 -3.76 10.86
N ASP A 40 -9.51 -4.62 9.88
CA ASP A 40 -8.52 -5.51 9.28
C ASP A 40 -7.92 -6.64 10.13
N TRP A 41 -8.59 -7.79 10.07
CA TRP A 41 -7.95 -9.08 10.29
C TRP A 41 -7.43 -9.53 8.91
N PRO A 42 -6.13 -9.36 8.56
CA PRO A 42 -5.58 -9.76 7.26
C PRO A 42 -5.37 -11.28 7.18
N ILE A 43 -6.34 -12.05 7.66
CA ILE A 43 -6.29 -13.52 7.66
C ILE A 43 -6.88 -13.97 6.33
N PRO A 44 -6.09 -14.62 5.46
CA PRO A 44 -6.60 -15.08 4.20
C PRO A 44 -7.55 -16.27 4.39
N PRO A 45 -8.60 -16.40 3.55
CA PRO A 45 -9.62 -17.42 3.66
C PRO A 45 -9.14 -18.81 3.24
N LEU A 46 -8.20 -18.91 2.30
CA LEU A 46 -7.72 -20.19 1.77
C LEU A 46 -6.57 -20.74 2.61
N LYS A 47 -6.50 -22.07 2.70
CA LYS A 47 -5.45 -22.78 3.44
C LYS A 47 -4.07 -22.47 2.87
N GLU A 48 -3.94 -22.51 1.55
CA GLU A 48 -2.70 -22.33 0.80
C GLU A 48 -2.15 -20.92 0.98
N GLN A 49 -3.03 -19.93 1.09
CA GLN A 49 -2.65 -18.54 1.39
C GLN A 49 -2.05 -18.44 2.80
N ILE A 50 -2.62 -19.12 3.80
CA ILE A 50 -2.08 -19.11 5.17
C ILE A 50 -0.74 -19.83 5.22
N GLU A 51 -0.61 -20.96 4.52
CA GLU A 51 0.66 -21.69 4.43
C GLU A 51 1.75 -20.85 3.77
N SER A 52 1.44 -20.25 2.61
CA SER A 52 2.33 -19.32 1.91
C SER A 52 2.73 -18.14 2.81
N LEU A 53 1.74 -17.48 3.42
CA LEU A 53 1.96 -16.37 4.36
C LEU A 53 2.92 -16.79 5.46
N VAL A 54 2.67 -17.87 6.20
CA VAL A 54 3.54 -18.26 7.31
C VAL A 54 4.92 -18.73 6.83
N ILE A 55 5.02 -19.42 5.69
CA ILE A 55 6.32 -19.86 5.16
C ILE A 55 7.19 -18.66 4.83
N HIS A 56 6.66 -17.71 4.05
CA HIS A 56 7.36 -16.48 3.71
C HIS A 56 7.56 -15.58 4.95
N ASP A 57 6.66 -15.61 5.93
CA ASP A 57 6.65 -14.78 7.14
C ASP A 57 7.32 -15.40 8.35
N VAL A 58 7.90 -16.59 8.26
CA VAL A 58 8.66 -17.20 9.37
C VAL A 58 10.05 -17.65 8.92
N PHE A 59 10.20 -18.10 7.67
CA PHE A 59 11.47 -18.71 7.24
C PHE A 59 12.32 -17.84 6.32
N TYR A 60 11.75 -16.84 5.64
CA TYR A 60 12.47 -16.04 4.64
C TYR A 60 12.55 -14.54 4.99
N SER A 61 13.76 -13.99 5.03
CA SER A 61 13.99 -12.55 5.28
C SER A 61 13.44 -11.63 4.17
N TRP A 62 13.24 -12.19 2.99
CA TRP A 62 12.73 -11.50 1.82
C TRP A 62 11.50 -12.21 1.27
N SER A 63 10.49 -11.43 0.88
CA SER A 63 9.18 -11.93 0.48
C SER A 63 8.94 -11.62 -0.99
N PRO A 64 8.75 -12.63 -1.85
CA PRO A 64 8.59 -12.41 -3.29
C PRO A 64 7.24 -11.77 -3.62
N ASN A 65 6.22 -11.89 -2.76
CA ASN A 65 4.81 -11.53 -3.01
C ASN A 65 4.55 -10.12 -3.55
N TYR A 66 5.46 -9.14 -3.40
CA TYR A 66 5.34 -7.78 -3.96
C TYR A 66 6.56 -7.37 -4.80
N LEU A 67 6.91 -8.17 -5.81
CA LEU A 67 8.17 -8.07 -6.55
C LEU A 67 9.41 -8.16 -5.64
N GLY A 68 9.32 -8.85 -4.51
CA GLY A 68 10.42 -8.92 -3.55
C GLY A 68 10.50 -7.69 -2.64
N TYR A 69 10.47 -7.89 -1.32
CA TYR A 69 10.82 -6.85 -0.34
C TYR A 69 11.41 -7.41 0.94
N GLU A 70 12.22 -6.60 1.61
CA GLU A 70 12.79 -6.96 2.90
C GLU A 70 11.71 -6.80 3.98
N ARG A 71 11.34 -7.91 4.62
CA ARG A 71 10.36 -7.85 5.71
C ARG A 71 11.04 -7.40 6.99
N VAL A 72 10.62 -6.25 7.52
CA VAL A 72 10.93 -5.84 8.90
C VAL A 72 10.17 -6.77 9.85
N ARG A 73 10.83 -7.82 10.32
CA ARG A 73 10.19 -8.87 11.12
C ARG A 73 9.88 -8.36 12.53
N GLN A 74 8.66 -8.66 12.95
CA GLN A 74 8.18 -8.40 14.30
C GLN A 74 8.52 -9.58 15.21
N SER A 75 8.55 -9.38 16.52
CA SER A 75 8.61 -10.51 17.45
C SER A 75 7.28 -11.31 17.37
N GLY A 76 7.23 -12.46 18.05
CA GLY A 76 6.02 -13.28 18.09
C GLY A 76 5.80 -14.28 16.94
N ASN A 77 6.77 -14.52 16.05
CA ASN A 77 6.66 -15.49 14.94
C ASN A 77 6.28 -16.92 15.38
N TYR A 78 6.45 -17.28 16.65
CA TYR A 78 5.99 -18.57 17.18
C TYR A 78 4.46 -18.71 17.14
N VAL A 79 3.70 -17.60 17.19
CA VAL A 79 2.23 -17.59 17.04
C VAL A 79 1.87 -17.96 15.61
N ASP A 80 2.58 -17.40 14.65
CA ASP A 80 2.40 -17.65 13.22
C ASP A 80 2.77 -19.12 12.90
N LEU A 81 3.88 -19.61 13.46
CA LEU A 81 4.29 -21.02 13.36
C LEU A 81 3.26 -21.99 13.98
N ALA A 82 2.69 -21.65 15.14
CA ALA A 82 1.63 -22.45 15.75
C ALA A 82 0.38 -22.49 14.86
N THR A 83 0.04 -21.37 14.24
CA THR A 83 -1.06 -21.27 13.27
C THR A 83 -0.81 -22.19 12.08
N TYR A 84 0.39 -22.16 11.50
CA TYR A 84 0.78 -23.05 10.41
C TYR A 84 0.72 -24.54 10.78
N LEU A 85 1.18 -24.90 11.99
CA LEU A 85 1.08 -26.29 12.47
C LEU A 85 -0.38 -26.76 12.60
N ILE A 86 -1.28 -25.88 13.07
CA ILE A 86 -2.72 -26.18 13.15
C ILE A 86 -3.31 -26.36 11.75
N VAL A 87 -3.03 -25.44 10.84
CA VAL A 87 -3.50 -25.49 9.45
C VAL A 87 -3.06 -26.79 8.77
N ARG A 88 -1.80 -27.17 8.92
CA ARG A 88 -1.24 -28.37 8.30
C ARG A 88 -1.72 -29.66 8.95
N ALA A 89 -1.84 -29.69 10.28
CA ALA A 89 -2.26 -30.89 11.02
C ALA A 89 -3.75 -31.21 10.86
N PHE A 90 -4.60 -30.19 10.74
CA PHE A 90 -6.06 -30.35 10.69
C PHE A 90 -6.67 -30.06 9.31
N GLY A 91 -5.88 -29.57 8.35
CA GLY A 91 -6.37 -29.24 7.00
C GLY A 91 -7.38 -28.09 6.99
N VAL A 92 -7.26 -27.15 7.93
CA VAL A 92 -8.24 -26.07 8.12
C VAL A 92 -7.82 -24.77 7.42
N GLY A 93 -8.79 -24.05 6.85
CA GLY A 93 -8.57 -22.76 6.19
C GLY A 93 -8.75 -21.54 7.11
N GLY A 94 -8.89 -20.37 6.50
CA GLY A 94 -9.00 -19.08 7.16
C GLY A 94 -10.21 -18.94 8.06
N GLU A 95 -11.29 -19.66 7.76
CA GLU A 95 -12.47 -19.73 8.62
C GLU A 95 -12.11 -20.16 10.05
N VAL A 96 -11.33 -21.23 10.22
CA VAL A 96 -10.95 -21.71 11.54
C VAL A 96 -9.85 -20.84 12.14
N VAL A 97 -8.88 -20.43 11.31
CA VAL A 97 -7.74 -19.62 11.75
C VAL A 97 -8.17 -18.24 12.25
N SER A 98 -9.18 -17.62 11.64
CA SER A 98 -9.73 -16.35 12.12
C SER A 98 -10.55 -16.48 13.39
N LYS A 99 -11.08 -17.66 13.71
CA LYS A 99 -11.91 -17.89 14.91
C LYS A 99 -11.13 -18.34 16.14
N TYR A 100 -10.00 -19.03 15.99
CA TYR A 100 -9.24 -19.52 17.14
C TYR A 100 -8.75 -18.43 18.12
N PRO A 101 -8.42 -17.19 17.69
CA PRO A 101 -8.02 -16.14 18.63
C PRO A 101 -9.18 -15.73 19.54
N LEU A 102 -10.42 -15.76 19.03
CA LEU A 102 -11.60 -15.60 19.86
C LEU A 102 -11.77 -16.77 20.83
N ALA A 103 -11.39 -17.99 20.41
CA ALA A 103 -11.32 -19.13 21.34
C ALA A 103 -10.30 -18.90 22.48
N LEU A 104 -9.24 -18.10 22.28
CA LEU A 104 -8.31 -17.74 23.37
C LEU A 104 -8.93 -16.83 24.42
N LEU A 105 -9.94 -16.01 24.07
CA LEU A 105 -10.69 -15.19 25.03
C LEU A 105 -11.38 -16.04 26.09
N TYR A 106 -11.71 -17.31 25.78
CA TYR A 106 -12.24 -18.26 26.76
C TYR A 106 -11.31 -18.49 27.94
N PHE A 107 -10.01 -18.34 27.75
CA PHE A 107 -9.01 -18.59 28.76
C PHE A 107 -8.60 -17.33 29.55
N VAL A 108 -8.92 -16.12 29.07
CA VAL A 108 -8.51 -14.86 29.71
C VAL A 108 -9.04 -14.77 31.14
N GLY A 109 -10.36 -14.94 31.32
CA GLY A 109 -11.01 -14.93 32.64
C GLY A 109 -10.51 -16.03 33.57
N PRO A 110 -10.51 -17.31 33.15
CA PRO A 110 -9.99 -18.41 33.96
C PRO A 110 -8.52 -18.23 34.39
N VAL A 111 -7.64 -17.76 33.50
CA VAL A 111 -6.22 -17.54 33.82
C VAL A 111 -6.07 -16.40 34.83
N ALA A 112 -6.74 -15.25 34.61
CA ALA A 112 -6.74 -14.15 35.56
C ALA A 112 -7.32 -14.57 36.93
N TYR A 113 -8.40 -15.35 36.94
CA TYR A 113 -9.01 -15.92 38.15
C TYR A 113 -8.01 -16.76 38.94
N ILE A 114 -7.35 -17.71 38.27
CA ILE A 114 -6.36 -18.59 38.90
C ILE A 114 -5.22 -17.77 39.52
N VAL A 115 -4.72 -16.76 38.80
CA VAL A 115 -3.67 -15.86 39.30
C VAL A 115 -4.15 -15.06 40.52
N LEU A 116 -5.34 -14.46 40.48
CA LEU A 116 -5.90 -13.72 41.62
C LEU A 116 -6.13 -14.62 42.84
N ARG A 117 -6.53 -15.88 42.64
CA ARG A 117 -6.61 -16.88 43.72
C ARG A 117 -5.24 -17.18 44.33
N ARG A 118 -4.15 -17.14 43.56
CA ARG A 118 -2.77 -17.28 44.08
C ARG A 118 -2.35 -16.09 44.94
N PHE A 119 -2.91 -14.91 44.70
CA PHE A 119 -2.79 -13.76 45.60
C PHE A 119 -3.71 -13.82 46.84
N LYS A 120 -4.33 -14.98 47.10
CA LYS A 120 -5.14 -15.30 48.29
C LYS A 120 -6.47 -14.55 48.41
N PHE A 121 -7.00 -13.99 47.33
CA PHE A 121 -8.35 -13.40 47.34
C PHE A 121 -9.43 -14.47 47.53
N LEU A 122 -10.56 -14.12 48.15
CA LEU A 122 -11.75 -14.99 48.23
C LEU A 122 -12.22 -15.42 46.83
N PRO A 123 -12.84 -16.60 46.66
CA PRO A 123 -13.29 -17.08 45.34
C PRO A 123 -14.11 -16.05 44.56
N PHE A 124 -15.17 -15.49 45.16
CA PHE A 124 -15.99 -14.49 44.49
C PHE A 124 -15.24 -13.18 44.18
N ALA A 125 -14.34 -12.75 45.06
CA ALA A 125 -13.53 -11.56 44.85
C ALA A 125 -12.51 -11.73 43.70
N ALA A 126 -11.88 -12.90 43.61
CA ALA A 126 -11.03 -13.27 42.49
C ALA A 126 -11.83 -13.38 41.19
N PHE A 127 -13.04 -13.95 41.24
CA PHE A 127 -13.96 -14.00 40.10
C PHE A 127 -14.34 -12.59 39.63
N SER A 128 -14.69 -11.70 40.55
CA SER A 128 -15.06 -10.31 40.24
C SER A 128 -13.90 -9.55 39.59
N GLY A 129 -12.67 -9.68 40.11
CA GLY A 129 -11.47 -9.10 39.50
C GLY A 129 -11.17 -9.68 38.11
N ALA A 130 -11.30 -10.99 37.93
CA ALA A 130 -11.10 -11.64 36.63
C ALA A 130 -12.20 -11.28 35.60
N ALA A 131 -13.44 -11.13 36.07
CA ALA A 131 -14.55 -10.66 35.25
C ALA A 131 -14.33 -9.22 34.79
N PHE A 132 -13.87 -8.32 35.67
CA PHE A 132 -13.46 -6.97 35.28
C PHE A 132 -12.37 -7.01 34.20
N TYR A 133 -11.31 -7.81 34.38
CA TYR A 133 -10.21 -7.93 33.43
C TYR A 133 -10.66 -8.41 32.03
N THR A 134 -11.65 -9.30 31.99
CA THR A 134 -12.11 -9.93 30.75
C THR A 134 -13.22 -9.14 30.06
N TYR A 135 -14.11 -8.53 30.85
CA TYR A 135 -15.40 -8.02 30.37
C TYR A 135 -15.64 -6.53 30.58
N CYS A 136 -14.74 -5.79 31.22
CA CYS A 136 -14.98 -4.37 31.53
C CYS A 136 -13.85 -3.44 31.05
N VAL A 137 -12.84 -3.96 30.35
CA VAL A 137 -11.70 -3.18 29.85
C VAL A 137 -12.00 -2.73 28.40
N PRO A 138 -12.35 -1.44 28.16
CA PRO A 138 -12.77 -0.95 26.84
C PRO A 138 -11.76 -1.26 25.73
N PHE A 139 -10.49 -1.05 26.05
CA PHE A 139 -9.37 -1.28 25.17
C PHE A 139 -9.28 -2.69 24.56
N LEU A 140 -9.66 -3.73 25.32
CA LEU A 140 -9.62 -5.11 24.82
C LEU A 140 -10.55 -5.27 23.61
N TYR A 141 -11.69 -4.56 23.59
CA TYR A 141 -12.67 -4.63 22.51
C TYR A 141 -12.19 -3.95 21.25
N ASP A 142 -11.63 -2.75 21.39
CA ASP A 142 -11.08 -2.02 20.25
C ASP A 142 -10.00 -2.87 19.57
N PHE A 143 -9.20 -3.61 20.34
CA PHE A 143 -8.17 -4.51 19.81
C PHE A 143 -8.69 -5.80 19.17
N ILE A 144 -9.77 -6.37 19.71
CA ILE A 144 -10.45 -7.51 19.08
C ILE A 144 -11.05 -7.07 17.74
N LEU A 145 -11.70 -5.91 17.69
CA LEU A 145 -12.28 -5.37 16.45
C LEU A 145 -11.19 -5.02 15.42
N ASN A 146 -10.06 -4.50 15.88
CA ASN A 146 -8.88 -4.19 15.05
C ASN A 146 -8.02 -5.40 14.65
N GLY A 147 -8.45 -6.63 14.90
CA GLY A 147 -7.77 -7.83 14.35
C GLY A 147 -6.39 -8.12 14.85
N TYR A 148 -6.00 -7.55 15.98
CA TYR A 148 -4.64 -7.69 16.47
C TYR A 148 -4.47 -8.96 17.31
N LEU A 149 -4.39 -10.11 16.63
CA LEU A 149 -4.35 -11.45 17.24
C LEU A 149 -3.25 -11.61 18.30
N LYS A 150 -2.05 -11.11 17.99
CA LYS A 150 -0.86 -11.18 18.85
C LYS A 150 -1.11 -10.52 20.21
N PHE A 151 -1.98 -9.51 20.27
CA PHE A 151 -2.37 -8.90 21.54
C PHE A 151 -3.24 -9.79 22.43
N ILE A 152 -4.17 -10.58 21.88
CA ILE A 152 -5.01 -11.49 22.69
C ILE A 152 -4.12 -12.50 23.43
N PHE A 153 -3.11 -13.04 22.75
CA PHE A 153 -2.07 -13.89 23.36
C PHE A 153 -1.35 -13.16 24.50
N THR A 154 -0.85 -11.96 24.24
CA THR A 154 -0.16 -11.14 25.22
C THR A 154 -1.04 -10.85 26.45
N TYR A 155 -2.29 -10.44 26.22
CA TYR A 155 -3.27 -10.11 27.25
C TYR A 155 -3.64 -11.31 28.13
N LEU A 156 -3.74 -12.50 27.52
CA LEU A 156 -3.99 -13.77 28.22
C LEU A 156 -2.85 -14.13 29.20
N PHE A 157 -1.60 -13.98 28.78
CA PHE A 157 -0.44 -14.41 29.58
C PHE A 157 0.12 -13.34 30.53
N PHE A 158 -0.28 -12.08 30.39
CA PHE A 158 0.20 -10.99 31.25
C PHE A 158 -0.03 -11.19 32.77
N PRO A 159 -1.19 -11.71 33.23
CA PRO A 159 -1.38 -12.07 34.64
C PRO A 159 -0.38 -13.12 35.13
N VAL A 160 -0.06 -14.10 34.30
CA VAL A 160 0.88 -15.19 34.61
C VAL A 160 2.30 -14.64 34.75
N PHE A 161 2.71 -13.79 33.80
CA PHE A 161 3.97 -13.06 33.86
C PHE A 161 4.10 -12.24 35.15
N THR A 162 3.08 -11.45 35.50
CA THR A 162 3.08 -10.62 36.71
C THR A 162 3.23 -11.46 37.98
N TYR A 163 2.57 -12.61 38.04
CA TYR A 163 2.68 -13.53 39.17
C TYR A 163 4.09 -14.13 39.32
N PHE A 164 4.68 -14.64 38.24
CA PHE A 164 6.03 -15.21 38.31
C PHE A 164 7.11 -14.16 38.52
N LEU A 165 6.92 -12.93 38.01
CA LEU A 165 7.77 -11.80 38.32
C LEU A 165 7.73 -11.49 39.83
N TYR A 166 6.53 -11.44 40.41
CA TYR A 166 6.36 -11.27 41.85
C TYR A 166 7.05 -12.38 42.66
N GLN A 167 6.86 -13.65 42.27
CA GLN A 167 7.50 -14.79 42.92
C GLN A 167 9.03 -14.70 42.84
N LEU A 168 9.57 -14.39 41.66
CA LEU A 168 11.01 -14.25 41.48
C LEU A 168 11.57 -13.14 42.36
N LEU A 169 10.92 -11.97 42.45
CA LEU A 169 11.44 -10.83 43.19
C LEU A 169 11.31 -11.00 44.72
N THR A 170 10.25 -11.67 45.18
CA THR A 170 9.96 -11.80 46.61
C THR A 170 10.57 -13.03 47.27
N ALA A 171 10.61 -14.19 46.58
CA ALA A 171 11.05 -15.45 47.17
C ALA A 171 12.46 -15.37 47.76
N GLU A 172 12.60 -15.95 48.96
CA GLU A 172 13.88 -16.09 49.67
C GLU A 172 14.80 -17.10 48.97
N HIS A 173 14.25 -18.25 48.58
CA HIS A 173 14.92 -19.24 47.76
C HIS A 173 14.43 -19.18 46.32
N LYS A 174 15.34 -18.88 45.38
CA LYS A 174 15.03 -18.82 43.96
C LYS A 174 14.83 -20.22 43.40
N SER A 175 13.61 -20.51 42.97
CA SER A 175 13.25 -21.75 42.30
C SER A 175 13.64 -21.67 40.82
N THR A 176 14.45 -22.61 40.34
CA THR A 176 14.80 -22.71 38.89
C THR A 176 13.56 -22.87 38.02
N LYS A 177 12.56 -23.61 38.50
CA LYS A 177 11.27 -23.76 37.82
C LYS A 177 10.55 -22.43 37.65
N ASP A 178 10.54 -21.58 38.68
CA ASP A 178 9.82 -20.29 38.62
C ASP A 178 10.57 -19.29 37.73
N PHE A 179 11.91 -19.38 37.67
CA PHE A 179 12.71 -18.66 36.67
C PHE A 179 12.32 -19.05 35.24
N PHE A 180 12.29 -20.34 34.89
CA PHE A 180 11.92 -20.76 33.54
C PHE A 180 10.46 -20.49 33.20
N LEU A 181 9.55 -20.55 34.18
CA LEU A 181 8.15 -20.16 33.99
C LEU A 181 8.01 -18.65 33.78
N LEU A 182 8.82 -17.82 34.45
CA LEU A 182 8.90 -16.40 34.16
C LEU A 182 9.42 -16.17 32.74
N SER A 183 10.51 -16.83 32.33
CA SER A 183 11.04 -16.74 30.96
C SER A 183 10.01 -17.14 29.90
N LEU A 184 9.30 -18.26 30.10
CA LEU A 184 8.23 -18.67 29.19
C LEU A 184 7.10 -17.63 29.13
N SER A 185 6.65 -17.14 30.28
CA SER A 185 5.60 -16.11 30.30
C SER A 185 6.05 -14.78 29.68
N SER A 186 7.33 -14.40 29.84
CA SER A 186 7.93 -13.22 29.21
C SER A 186 7.92 -13.35 27.69
N VAL A 187 8.31 -14.52 27.16
CA VAL A 187 8.23 -14.86 25.73
C VAL A 187 6.79 -14.79 25.22
N LEU A 188 5.85 -15.43 25.93
CA LEU A 188 4.44 -15.48 25.55
C LEU A 188 3.75 -14.11 25.57
N VAL A 189 4.21 -13.19 26.41
CA VAL A 189 3.72 -11.82 26.43
C VAL A 189 4.40 -10.96 25.37
N SER A 190 5.66 -11.24 25.00
CA SER A 190 6.47 -10.45 24.05
C SER A 190 6.16 -10.75 22.57
N THR A 191 4.88 -10.87 22.19
CA THR A 191 4.45 -11.14 20.81
C THR A 191 4.71 -9.98 19.84
N SER A 192 5.10 -8.81 20.34
CA SER A 192 5.62 -7.68 19.55
C SER A 192 6.78 -7.01 20.32
N LEU A 193 7.65 -6.27 19.61
CA LEU A 193 8.74 -5.52 20.26
C LEU A 193 8.19 -4.53 21.28
N ASN A 194 7.02 -3.94 21.01
CA ASN A 194 6.35 -3.03 21.93
C ASN A 194 6.01 -3.74 23.25
N PHE A 195 5.44 -4.94 23.20
CA PHE A 195 5.14 -5.71 24.40
C PHE A 195 6.40 -6.16 25.14
N PHE A 196 7.48 -6.48 24.43
CA PHE A 196 8.78 -6.76 25.05
C PHE A 196 9.26 -5.59 25.91
N PHE A 197 9.30 -4.37 25.36
CA PHE A 197 9.75 -3.19 26.10
C PHE A 197 8.79 -2.82 27.24
N ILE A 198 7.48 -2.96 27.03
CA ILE A 198 6.46 -2.74 28.07
C ILE A 198 6.68 -3.71 29.26
N CYS A 199 6.95 -4.99 28.99
CA CYS A 199 7.30 -5.97 30.02
C CYS A 199 8.61 -5.62 30.73
N ALA A 200 9.62 -5.16 29.98
CA ALA A 200 10.91 -4.74 30.52
C ALA A 200 10.73 -3.57 31.50
N ILE A 201 9.93 -2.56 31.14
CA ILE A 201 9.58 -1.44 32.02
C ILE A 201 8.88 -1.93 33.29
N ALA A 202 7.85 -2.79 33.15
CA ALA A 202 7.15 -3.36 34.29
C ALA A 202 8.09 -4.13 35.23
N SER A 203 9.00 -4.94 34.66
CA SER A 203 9.99 -5.71 35.41
C SER A 203 11.02 -4.84 36.12
N PHE A 204 11.46 -3.76 35.46
CA PHE A 204 12.38 -2.79 36.03
C PHE A 204 11.75 -2.06 37.22
N LEU A 205 10.50 -1.58 37.07
CA LEU A 205 9.76 -0.95 38.18
C LEU A 205 9.56 -1.93 39.34
N GLY A 206 9.24 -3.19 39.05
CA GLY A 206 9.19 -4.25 40.05
C GLY A 206 10.52 -4.42 40.77
N LEU A 207 11.61 -4.58 40.02
CA LEU A 207 12.96 -4.72 40.56
C LEU A 207 13.28 -3.59 41.55
N LEU A 208 13.01 -2.33 41.18
CA LEU A 208 13.22 -1.18 42.05
C LEU A 208 12.40 -1.27 43.34
N VAL A 209 11.08 -1.43 43.23
CA VAL A 209 10.18 -1.45 44.40
C VAL A 209 10.54 -2.57 45.38
N PHE A 210 10.71 -3.79 44.87
CA PHE A 210 10.98 -4.94 45.73
C PHE A 210 12.41 -4.92 46.31
N SER A 211 13.41 -4.42 45.57
CA SER A 211 14.79 -4.38 46.07
C SER A 211 15.01 -3.26 47.09
N LEU A 212 14.37 -2.11 46.92
CA LEU A 212 14.43 -1.00 47.87
C LEU A 212 13.77 -1.34 49.23
N SER A 213 12.82 -2.27 49.24
CA SER A 213 12.10 -2.68 50.45
C SER A 213 12.84 -3.69 51.35
N LYS A 214 13.94 -4.31 50.88
CA LYS A 214 14.65 -5.38 51.59
C LYS A 214 15.85 -4.85 52.41
N THR A 215 16.17 -5.52 53.52
CA THR A 215 17.46 -5.37 54.21
C THR A 215 18.56 -5.99 53.33
N GLY A 216 19.61 -5.22 52.99
CA GLY A 216 20.60 -5.63 51.96
C GLY A 216 20.22 -5.28 50.52
N ARG A 217 19.62 -4.09 50.32
CA ARG A 217 19.06 -3.56 49.06
C ARG A 217 19.94 -3.80 47.83
N VAL A 218 21.23 -3.48 47.92
CA VAL A 218 22.18 -3.57 46.79
C VAL A 218 22.37 -5.02 46.33
N LYS A 219 22.58 -5.96 47.27
CA LYS A 219 22.73 -7.39 46.93
C LYS A 219 21.47 -7.92 46.25
N SER A 220 20.29 -7.60 46.79
CA SER A 220 19.02 -8.00 46.19
C SER A 220 18.82 -7.41 44.80
N LEU A 221 19.16 -6.13 44.60
CA LEU A 221 19.06 -5.44 43.31
C LEU A 221 19.95 -6.12 42.26
N ILE A 222 21.21 -6.40 42.62
CA ILE A 222 22.17 -7.05 41.72
C ILE A 222 21.72 -8.48 41.39
N THR A 223 21.40 -9.31 42.40
CA THR A 223 21.02 -10.71 42.15
C THR A 223 19.74 -10.82 41.33
N ASN A 224 18.69 -10.07 41.69
CA ASN A 224 17.44 -10.08 40.92
C ASN A 224 17.62 -9.43 39.54
N GLY A 225 18.47 -8.39 39.43
CA GLY A 225 18.80 -7.73 38.16
C GLY A 225 19.52 -8.67 37.20
N ILE A 226 20.49 -9.45 37.67
CA ILE A 226 21.16 -10.49 36.88
C ILE A 226 20.15 -11.56 36.42
N LEU A 227 19.29 -12.04 37.32
CA LEU A 227 18.26 -13.03 36.96
C LEU A 227 17.29 -12.49 35.91
N LEU A 228 16.83 -11.25 36.06
CA LEU A 228 16.01 -10.59 35.04
C LEU A 228 16.79 -10.40 33.73
N GLY A 229 18.08 -10.05 33.80
CA GLY A 229 18.96 -10.01 32.64
C GLY A 229 19.00 -11.33 31.88
N PHE A 230 19.06 -12.47 32.58
CA PHE A 230 18.95 -13.79 31.96
C PHE A 230 17.56 -14.09 31.40
N VAL A 231 16.48 -13.70 32.08
CA VAL A 231 15.09 -13.84 31.57
C VAL A 231 14.94 -13.08 30.25
N TYR A 232 15.36 -11.82 30.21
CA TYR A 232 15.29 -10.99 29.00
C TYR A 232 16.29 -11.44 27.94
N GLY A 233 17.47 -11.91 28.32
CA GLY A 233 18.42 -12.54 27.41
C GLY A 233 17.80 -13.75 26.70
N LEU A 234 17.17 -14.67 27.44
CA LEU A 234 16.43 -15.79 26.85
C LEU A 234 15.26 -15.31 25.98
N THR A 235 14.53 -14.28 26.41
CA THR A 235 13.43 -13.70 25.62
C THR A 235 13.94 -13.14 24.30
N VAL A 236 15.06 -12.40 24.30
CA VAL A 236 15.73 -11.89 23.10
C VAL A 236 16.20 -13.03 22.21
N LEU A 237 16.78 -14.11 22.78
CA LEU A 237 17.22 -15.27 22.00
C LEU A 237 16.04 -16.00 21.33
N VAL A 238 14.90 -16.15 22.01
CA VAL A 238 13.67 -16.71 21.40
C VAL A 238 13.13 -15.80 20.29
N HIS A 239 13.39 -14.50 20.38
CA HIS A 239 13.02 -13.50 19.39
C HIS A 239 14.20 -13.04 18.53
N ALA A 240 15.23 -13.88 18.36
CA ALA A 240 16.47 -13.46 17.71
C ALA A 240 16.22 -12.88 16.31
N THR A 241 15.21 -13.37 15.58
CA THR A 241 14.81 -12.85 14.26
C THR A 241 14.33 -11.40 14.26
N ALA A 242 13.86 -10.87 15.38
CA ALA A 242 13.46 -9.46 15.52
C ALA A 242 14.60 -8.56 16.02
N PHE A 243 15.66 -9.12 16.60
CA PHE A 243 16.77 -8.36 17.20
C PHE A 243 18.07 -8.44 16.40
N PHE A 244 18.43 -9.62 15.88
CA PHE A 244 19.73 -9.85 15.24
C PHE A 244 19.84 -9.22 13.85
N PRO A 245 18.84 -9.30 12.94
CA PRO A 245 18.96 -8.64 11.63
C PRO A 245 19.09 -7.12 11.73
N PRO A 246 18.26 -6.39 12.51
CA PRO A 246 18.47 -4.95 12.68
C PRO A 246 19.82 -4.61 13.35
N LEU A 247 20.29 -5.44 14.28
CA LEU A 247 21.60 -5.25 14.90
C LEU A 247 22.74 -5.47 13.88
N TYR A 248 22.61 -6.48 13.03
CA TYR A 248 23.52 -6.75 11.92
C TYR A 248 23.55 -5.57 10.95
N ASP A 249 22.39 -4.98 10.63
CA ASP A 249 22.30 -3.79 9.79
C ASP A 249 22.96 -2.58 10.45
N VAL A 250 22.76 -2.35 11.75
CA VAL A 250 23.42 -1.24 12.46
C VAL A 250 24.94 -1.42 12.53
N ILE A 251 25.43 -2.65 12.66
CA ILE A 251 26.88 -2.95 12.73
C ILE A 251 27.52 -2.87 11.34
N ARG A 252 26.81 -3.24 10.27
CA ARG A 252 27.34 -3.27 8.88
C ARG A 252 26.98 -2.05 8.04
N ALA A 253 26.04 -1.21 8.44
CA ALA A 253 25.69 -0.01 7.70
C ALA A 253 26.82 1.03 7.85
N ASP A 254 27.60 1.20 6.80
CA ASP A 254 28.69 2.19 6.73
C ASP A 254 28.19 3.66 6.83
N ASN A 255 26.88 3.91 6.67
CA ASN A 255 26.37 5.27 6.41
C ASN A 255 25.36 5.88 7.40
N GLY A 256 25.14 5.34 8.61
CA GLY A 256 24.35 6.01 9.68
C GLY A 256 22.86 6.36 9.37
N GLU A 257 22.42 6.16 8.13
CA GLU A 257 21.14 6.58 7.57
C GLU A 257 19.97 5.77 8.15
N THR A 258 20.22 4.49 8.43
CA THR A 258 19.27 3.56 9.06
C THR A 258 18.83 4.06 10.45
N VAL A 259 19.75 4.66 11.22
CA VAL A 259 19.46 5.22 12.55
C VAL A 259 18.68 6.54 12.45
N ASN A 260 18.92 7.34 11.41
CA ASN A 260 18.20 8.59 11.18
C ASN A 260 16.80 8.36 10.59
N LYS A 261 16.60 7.36 9.72
CA LYS A 261 15.28 6.92 9.23
C LYS A 261 14.39 6.41 10.36
N LEU A 262 14.96 5.81 11.42
CA LEU A 262 14.23 5.44 12.63
C LEU A 262 13.76 6.65 13.47
N LYS A 263 14.38 7.84 13.34
CA LYS A 263 14.03 9.04 14.11
C LYS A 263 12.94 9.89 13.46
N THR A 264 12.93 10.01 12.12
CA THR A 264 12.11 11.01 11.40
C THR A 264 10.66 10.56 11.13
N GLY A 265 10.40 9.26 10.99
CA GLY A 265 9.04 8.73 10.77
C GLY A 265 8.12 8.73 12.00
N LEU A 266 8.56 9.34 13.11
CA LEU A 266 8.08 8.96 14.43
C LEU A 266 7.21 9.99 15.15
N ILE A 267 7.35 11.27 14.82
CA ILE A 267 6.70 12.37 15.56
C ILE A 267 5.28 12.62 15.04
N THR A 268 4.98 12.27 13.79
CA THR A 268 3.74 12.62 13.08
C THR A 268 2.54 11.73 13.43
N PHE A 269 2.75 10.46 13.77
CA PHE A 269 1.68 9.51 14.18
C PHE A 269 1.29 9.65 15.67
N LEU A 270 2.18 10.23 16.49
CA LEU A 270 2.04 10.34 17.95
C LEU A 270 0.99 11.38 18.37
N THR A 271 0.81 12.48 17.65
CA THR A 271 -0.06 13.58 18.09
C THR A 271 -1.57 13.29 17.97
N PHE A 272 -1.98 12.40 17.08
CA PHE A 272 -3.40 12.09 16.84
C PHE A 272 -3.94 10.86 17.60
N SER A 273 -3.07 10.16 18.33
CA SER A 273 -3.32 8.78 18.78
C SER A 273 -3.26 8.60 20.31
N HIS A 274 -3.38 9.67 21.11
CA HIS A 274 -3.32 9.59 22.58
C HIS A 274 -4.66 9.94 23.26
N PRO A 275 -5.13 9.15 24.25
CA PRO A 275 -6.32 9.47 25.01
C PRO A 275 -6.04 10.64 25.97
N SER A 276 -7.08 11.38 26.34
CA SER A 276 -6.98 12.34 27.44
C SER A 276 -6.59 11.62 28.74
N SER A 277 -6.07 12.33 29.73
CA SER A 277 -5.75 11.70 31.03
C SER A 277 -6.96 11.00 31.66
N VAL A 278 -8.16 11.57 31.53
CA VAL A 278 -9.39 10.95 32.04
C VAL A 278 -9.70 9.65 31.30
N GLU A 279 -9.58 9.65 29.98
CA GLU A 279 -9.80 8.45 29.17
C GLU A 279 -8.72 7.38 29.40
N ALA A 280 -7.48 7.79 29.68
CA ALA A 280 -6.40 6.89 30.09
C ALA A 280 -6.71 6.21 31.43
N PHE A 281 -7.30 6.92 32.40
CA PHE A 281 -7.79 6.32 33.64
C PHE A 281 -8.94 5.35 33.38
N ARG A 282 -9.83 5.69 32.44
CA ARG A 282 -10.97 4.85 32.04
C ARG A 282 -10.58 3.64 31.17
N LEU A 283 -9.32 3.54 30.75
CA LEU A 283 -8.79 2.51 29.85
C LEU A 283 -9.44 2.52 28.46
N PHE A 284 -9.82 3.69 27.95
CA PHE A 284 -10.27 3.87 26.57
C PHE A 284 -9.09 4.06 25.62
N GLY A 285 -9.15 3.41 24.45
CA GLY A 285 -8.16 3.49 23.38
C GLY A 285 -8.28 4.76 22.54
N VAL A 286 -7.68 4.77 21.34
CA VAL A 286 -7.68 5.95 20.45
C VAL A 286 -8.14 5.64 19.03
N ILE A 287 -8.67 6.70 18.40
CA ILE A 287 -9.10 6.90 17.01
C ILE A 287 -10.55 6.45 16.74
N ASP A 288 -10.91 5.21 17.08
CA ASP A 288 -12.27 4.70 16.95
C ASP A 288 -12.68 3.97 18.24
N ASN A 289 -13.32 4.67 19.18
CA ASN A 289 -13.87 4.07 20.40
C ASN A 289 -15.11 3.21 20.05
N TYR A 290 -14.90 2.02 19.51
CA TYR A 290 -15.98 1.08 19.17
C TYR A 290 -16.79 0.71 20.42
N PHE A 291 -16.09 0.59 21.56
CA PHE A 291 -16.73 0.35 22.85
C PHE A 291 -17.75 1.44 23.20
N GLU A 292 -17.41 2.72 23.00
CA GLU A 292 -18.30 3.85 23.29
C GLU A 292 -19.44 3.98 22.26
N ARG A 293 -19.15 3.74 20.96
CA ARG A 293 -20.13 3.76 19.87
C ARG A 293 -21.24 2.71 20.01
N SER A 294 -20.95 1.63 20.72
CA SER A 294 -21.89 0.54 20.94
C SER A 294 -22.99 0.90 21.95
N TYR A 295 -22.78 1.94 22.76
CA TYR A 295 -23.85 2.52 23.54
C TYR A 295 -24.80 3.31 22.62
N PRO A 296 -26.12 3.31 22.88
CA PRO A 296 -27.13 3.99 22.06
C PRO A 296 -27.05 5.54 22.08
N VAL A 297 -25.87 6.10 22.34
CA VAL A 297 -25.64 7.49 22.75
C VAL A 297 -25.63 8.49 21.59
N ARG A 298 -25.60 8.06 20.32
CA ARG A 298 -25.35 9.00 19.21
C ARG A 298 -26.50 9.31 18.25
N THR A 299 -27.64 8.62 18.34
CA THR A 299 -28.69 8.78 17.30
C THR A 299 -30.10 9.07 17.84
N GLU A 300 -30.35 9.01 19.15
CA GLU A 300 -31.69 9.22 19.73
C GLU A 300 -31.65 9.97 21.08
N PRO A 301 -32.70 10.70 21.49
CA PRO A 301 -32.78 11.42 22.78
C PRO A 301 -32.70 10.54 24.06
N ILE A 302 -32.78 9.21 23.93
CA ILE A 302 -32.51 8.24 25.02
C ILE A 302 -30.99 8.17 25.35
N SER A 303 -30.15 8.81 24.54
CA SER A 303 -28.69 8.81 24.61
C SER A 303 -28.06 9.45 25.84
N GLU A 304 -28.57 10.58 26.32
CA GLU A 304 -27.95 11.32 27.43
C GLU A 304 -28.06 10.53 28.74
N VAL A 305 -29.20 9.87 28.96
CA VAL A 305 -29.44 9.01 30.13
C VAL A 305 -28.51 7.80 30.11
N ALA A 306 -28.33 7.17 28.94
CA ALA A 306 -27.41 6.04 28.78
C ALA A 306 -25.94 6.44 29.04
N PHE A 307 -25.53 7.61 28.56
CA PHE A 307 -24.18 8.14 28.82
C PHE A 307 -23.96 8.46 30.31
N VAL A 308 -24.93 9.09 30.97
CA VAL A 308 -24.85 9.41 32.40
C VAL A 308 -24.81 8.12 33.24
N ILE A 309 -25.67 7.13 32.94
CA ILE A 309 -25.63 5.81 33.59
C ILE A 309 -24.26 5.16 33.42
N HIS A 310 -23.66 5.24 32.23
CA HIS A 310 -22.33 4.73 31.94
C HIS A 310 -21.22 5.47 32.72
N LEU A 311 -21.35 6.78 32.91
CA LEU A 311 -20.38 7.58 33.67
C LEU A 311 -20.47 7.25 35.18
N PHE A 312 -21.69 7.12 35.72
CA PHE A 312 -21.92 6.61 37.07
C PHE A 312 -21.43 5.18 37.25
N TYR A 313 -21.56 4.35 36.21
CA TYR A 313 -21.08 2.98 36.21
C TYR A 313 -19.56 2.90 36.37
N TYR A 314 -18.81 3.59 35.51
CA TYR A 314 -17.35 3.63 35.60
C TYR A 314 -16.91 4.27 36.92
N PHE A 315 -17.61 5.31 37.39
CA PHE A 315 -17.36 5.88 38.70
C PHE A 315 -17.50 4.84 39.82
N GLY A 316 -18.53 3.99 39.78
CA GLY A 316 -18.73 2.89 40.73
C GLY A 316 -17.63 1.82 40.66
N LEU A 317 -17.20 1.43 39.45
CA LEU A 317 -16.07 0.51 39.27
C LEU A 317 -14.77 1.10 39.83
N PHE A 318 -14.47 2.36 39.51
CA PHE A 318 -13.27 3.04 40.00
C PHE A 318 -13.31 3.27 41.50
N LEU A 319 -14.49 3.55 42.07
CA LEU A 319 -14.65 3.65 43.52
C LEU A 319 -14.19 2.36 44.20
N LEU A 320 -14.51 1.18 43.66
CA LEU A 320 -14.06 -0.11 44.21
C LEU A 320 -12.55 -0.32 44.07
N VAL A 321 -11.96 0.13 42.95
CA VAL A 321 -10.50 0.15 42.77
C VAL A 321 -9.86 1.05 43.83
N PHE A 322 -10.41 2.26 44.05
CA PHE A 322 -9.96 3.19 45.08
C PHE A 322 -10.14 2.62 46.50
N VAL A 323 -11.24 1.92 46.78
CA VAL A 323 -11.45 1.22 48.05
C VAL A 323 -10.36 0.16 48.22
N GLY A 324 -10.08 -0.67 47.21
CA GLY A 324 -8.99 -1.65 47.25
C GLY A 324 -7.61 -1.02 47.46
N PHE A 325 -7.42 0.19 46.93
CA PHE A 325 -6.21 0.98 47.08
C PHE A 325 -6.03 1.59 48.48
N PHE A 326 -7.07 2.23 49.03
CA PHE A 326 -7.01 2.99 50.28
C PHE A 326 -7.23 2.15 51.54
N THR A 327 -7.81 0.94 51.43
CA THR A 327 -8.13 0.11 52.61
C THR A 327 -6.92 -0.62 53.22
N SER A 328 -5.74 -0.57 52.59
CA SER A 328 -4.49 -1.11 53.19
C SER A 328 -3.88 -0.13 54.19
N ARG A 329 -3.99 -0.40 55.50
CA ARG A 329 -3.26 0.33 56.56
C ARG A 329 -1.73 0.19 56.45
N LYS A 330 -1.24 -0.95 55.93
CA LYS A 330 0.17 -1.16 55.52
C LYS A 330 0.16 -1.74 54.11
N ARG A 331 0.71 -1.00 53.14
CA ARG A 331 0.80 -1.47 51.76
C ARG A 331 1.85 -2.58 51.66
N SER A 332 1.48 -3.68 51.03
CA SER A 332 2.48 -4.69 50.65
C SER A 332 3.36 -4.17 49.51
N ASN A 333 4.57 -4.69 49.36
CA ASN A 333 5.43 -4.32 48.24
C ASN A 333 4.78 -4.58 46.87
N LEU A 334 3.92 -5.61 46.78
CA LEU A 334 3.11 -5.89 45.58
C LEU A 334 2.14 -4.75 45.28
N GLU A 335 1.43 -4.26 46.30
CA GLU A 335 0.49 -3.15 46.13
C GLU A 335 1.20 -1.86 45.73
N SER A 336 2.36 -1.58 46.33
CA SER A 336 3.20 -0.43 45.94
C SER A 336 3.69 -0.56 44.49
N TYR A 337 4.12 -1.76 44.08
CA TYR A 337 4.54 -2.03 42.71
C TYR A 337 3.39 -1.83 41.72
N LEU A 338 2.23 -2.44 41.95
CA LEU A 338 1.06 -2.32 41.07
C LEU A 338 0.55 -0.87 40.99
N LEU A 339 0.65 -0.10 42.08
CA LEU A 339 0.34 1.34 42.07
C LEU A 339 1.31 2.13 41.20
N ILE A 340 2.62 1.92 41.37
CA ILE A 340 3.63 2.62 40.57
C ILE A 340 3.46 2.26 39.09
N LEU A 341 3.13 1.00 38.80
CA LEU A 341 2.81 0.54 37.45
C LEU A 341 1.57 1.25 36.89
N LEU A 342 0.51 1.43 37.69
CA LEU A 342 -0.68 2.20 37.30
C LEU A 342 -0.34 3.66 36.99
N VAL A 343 0.35 4.35 37.90
CA VAL A 343 0.69 5.77 37.73
C VAL A 343 1.60 5.98 36.53
N THR A 344 2.64 5.16 36.39
CA THR A 344 3.56 5.22 35.26
C THR A 344 2.87 4.85 33.96
N GLY A 345 2.03 3.80 33.97
CA GLY A 345 1.28 3.38 32.80
C GLY A 345 0.29 4.45 32.34
N VAL A 346 -0.45 5.11 33.24
CA VAL A 346 -1.37 6.21 32.87
C VAL A 346 -0.58 7.39 32.34
N PHE A 347 0.55 7.73 32.97
CA PHE A 347 1.44 8.80 32.53
C PHE A 347 1.95 8.58 31.10
N ILE A 348 2.36 7.36 30.74
CA ILE A 348 2.81 7.06 29.38
C ILE A 348 1.59 6.93 28.45
N PHE A 349 0.50 6.28 28.88
CA PHE A 349 -0.69 6.02 28.05
C PHE A 349 -1.38 7.30 27.58
N LYS A 350 -1.47 8.35 28.41
CA LYS A 350 -2.03 9.66 27.99
C LYS A 350 -1.18 10.39 26.93
N GLY A 351 0.05 9.93 26.68
CA GLY A 351 1.00 10.56 25.76
C GLY A 351 1.23 12.05 26.04
N VAL A 352 1.23 12.87 24.98
CA VAL A 352 1.49 14.31 25.08
C VAL A 352 0.32 15.12 25.65
N ASN A 353 -0.80 14.48 26.04
CA ASN A 353 -1.92 15.19 26.66
C ASN A 353 -1.59 15.66 28.09
N PRO A 354 -2.18 16.78 28.56
CA PRO A 354 -2.01 17.25 29.94
C PRO A 354 -2.47 16.24 30.99
N PRO A 355 -1.86 16.21 32.20
CA PRO A 355 -0.75 17.06 32.64
C PRO A 355 0.62 16.55 32.15
N PHE A 356 1.65 17.40 32.13
CA PHE A 356 3.05 17.00 31.82
C PHE A 356 3.29 16.38 30.43
N GLY A 357 2.52 16.78 29.41
CA GLY A 357 2.71 16.32 28.03
C GLY A 357 4.11 16.58 27.46
N TYR A 358 4.71 17.71 27.83
CA TYR A 358 6.06 18.10 27.41
C TYR A 358 7.14 17.11 27.86
N ILE A 359 6.99 16.46 29.03
CA ILE A 359 7.93 15.43 29.50
C ILE A 359 7.85 14.20 28.60
N ASN A 360 6.64 13.78 28.21
CA ASN A 360 6.46 12.66 27.29
C ASN A 360 7.01 12.98 25.90
N LEU A 361 6.88 14.23 25.43
CA LEU A 361 7.47 14.66 24.16
C LEU A 361 9.00 14.50 24.16
N GLU A 362 9.69 14.93 25.22
CA GLU A 362 11.14 14.71 25.36
C GLU A 362 11.49 13.23 25.51
N PHE A 363 10.66 12.49 26.25
CA PHE A 363 10.84 11.05 26.44
C PHE A 363 10.76 10.26 25.13
N TYR A 364 9.86 10.64 24.20
CA TYR A 364 9.77 9.98 22.88
C TYR A 364 10.94 10.29 21.95
N LYS A 365 11.74 11.34 22.22
CA LYS A 365 12.96 11.64 21.47
C LYS A 365 14.13 10.70 21.84
N VAL A 366 14.04 10.00 22.98
CA VAL A 366 15.07 9.05 23.40
C VAL A 366 15.08 7.85 22.43
N PRO A 367 16.25 7.44 21.91
CA PRO A 367 16.37 6.26 21.06
C PRO A 367 15.67 5.05 21.69
N LEU A 368 14.99 4.22 20.89
CA LEU A 368 14.19 3.06 21.32
C LEU A 368 12.85 3.38 22.02
N MET A 369 12.67 4.53 22.66
CA MET A 369 11.35 4.91 23.20
C MET A 369 10.33 5.18 22.10
N SER A 370 10.86 5.46 20.92
CA SER A 370 10.17 5.43 19.65
C SER A 370 9.33 4.17 19.38
N VAL A 371 9.73 3.02 19.91
CA VAL A 371 9.01 1.74 19.79
C VAL A 371 7.66 1.80 20.53
N LEU A 372 7.52 2.67 21.54
CA LEU A 372 6.27 2.91 22.25
C LEU A 372 5.29 3.83 21.49
N ARG A 373 5.51 4.09 20.19
CA ARG A 373 4.65 4.96 19.37
C ARG A 373 3.19 4.57 19.34
N ASN A 374 2.90 3.26 19.41
CA ASN A 374 1.54 2.77 19.50
C ASN A 374 1.19 2.56 20.97
N ILE A 375 0.88 3.67 21.64
CA ILE A 375 0.81 3.73 23.09
C ILE A 375 -0.39 3.00 23.68
N SER A 376 -1.39 2.74 22.83
CA SER A 376 -2.48 1.80 23.04
C SER A 376 -2.02 0.56 23.79
N TYR A 377 -0.90 -0.05 23.41
CA TYR A 377 -0.38 -1.26 24.04
C TYR A 377 -0.11 -1.16 25.55
N ILE A 378 0.06 0.05 26.09
CA ILE A 378 0.25 0.30 27.51
C ILE A 378 -1.02 0.07 28.32
N ALA A 379 -2.22 0.15 27.71
CA ALA A 379 -3.47 -0.13 28.40
C ALA A 379 -3.48 -1.55 29.03
N MET A 380 -2.77 -2.51 28.45
CA MET A 380 -2.61 -3.85 29.05
C MET A 380 -1.95 -3.80 30.43
N ILE A 381 -0.85 -3.03 30.59
CA ILE A 381 -0.16 -2.98 31.89
C ILE A 381 -0.97 -2.27 32.96
N LEU A 382 -2.00 -1.52 32.56
CA LEU A 382 -2.97 -0.92 33.46
C LEU A 382 -4.08 -1.91 33.83
N ALA A 383 -4.58 -2.67 32.85
CA ALA A 383 -5.75 -3.54 33.00
C ALA A 383 -5.61 -4.55 34.17
N PHE A 384 -4.47 -5.23 34.29
CA PHE A 384 -4.30 -6.24 35.35
C PHE A 384 -4.16 -5.62 36.77
N PRO A 385 -3.37 -4.55 37.00
CA PRO A 385 -3.43 -3.81 38.26
C PRO A 385 -4.84 -3.33 38.64
N TYR A 386 -5.61 -2.80 37.68
CA TYR A 386 -7.01 -2.44 37.93
C TYR A 386 -7.83 -3.65 38.39
N ALA A 387 -7.71 -4.78 37.70
CA ALA A 387 -8.37 -6.03 38.09
C ALA A 387 -7.96 -6.53 39.48
N TYR A 388 -6.68 -6.40 39.84
CA TYR A 388 -6.17 -6.76 41.17
C TYR A 388 -6.79 -5.88 42.26
N PHE A 389 -6.78 -4.55 42.10
CA PHE A 389 -7.34 -3.63 43.08
C PHE A 389 -8.86 -3.73 43.15
N PHE A 390 -9.55 -3.99 42.03
CA PHE A 390 -10.98 -4.26 42.00
C PHE A 390 -11.34 -5.53 42.79
N GLY A 391 -10.61 -6.64 42.54
CA GLY A 391 -10.77 -7.88 43.29
C GLY A 391 -10.46 -7.70 44.78
N LYS A 392 -9.45 -6.90 45.12
CA LYS A 392 -9.12 -6.58 46.51
C LYS A 392 -10.19 -5.73 47.20
N GLY A 393 -10.70 -4.69 46.52
CA GLY A 393 -11.81 -3.87 47.02
C GLY A 393 -13.03 -4.73 47.33
N THR A 394 -13.37 -5.64 46.41
CA THR A 394 -14.43 -6.64 46.60
C THR A 394 -14.13 -7.55 47.79
N HIS A 395 -12.91 -8.05 47.92
CA HIS A 395 -12.50 -8.90 49.03
C HIS A 395 -12.68 -8.20 50.39
N VAL A 396 -12.19 -6.97 50.52
CA VAL A 396 -12.31 -6.18 51.75
C VAL A 396 -13.76 -5.88 52.10
N LEU A 397 -14.57 -5.55 51.10
CA LEU A 397 -15.96 -5.21 51.28
C LEU A 397 -16.78 -6.45 51.69
N MET A 398 -16.54 -7.61 51.08
CA MET A 398 -17.16 -8.87 51.52
C MET A 398 -16.73 -9.30 52.92
N ASP A 399 -15.45 -9.13 53.27
CA ASP A 399 -14.91 -9.53 54.56
C ASP A 399 -15.50 -8.69 55.71
N LYS A 400 -15.53 -7.36 55.54
CA LYS A 400 -16.06 -6.42 56.54
C LYS A 400 -17.58 -6.47 56.72
N VAL A 401 -18.31 -6.83 55.66
CA VAL A 401 -19.78 -6.79 55.65
C VAL A 401 -20.41 -8.15 55.97
N SER A 402 -19.58 -9.17 56.23
CA SER A 402 -19.98 -10.55 56.51
C SER A 402 -20.91 -10.74 57.72
N GLY A 403 -21.05 -9.75 58.60
CA GLY A 403 -21.91 -9.78 59.79
C GLY A 403 -23.40 -9.50 59.53
N SER A 404 -23.78 -8.89 58.40
CA SER A 404 -25.19 -8.62 58.06
C SER A 404 -25.67 -9.59 56.99
N PHE A 405 -26.70 -10.39 57.30
CA PHE A 405 -27.27 -11.37 56.38
C PHE A 405 -27.70 -10.74 55.05
N MET A 406 -28.40 -9.60 55.10
CA MET A 406 -28.88 -8.90 53.89
C MET A 406 -27.73 -8.41 53.02
N LEU A 407 -26.71 -7.78 53.62
CA LEU A 407 -25.59 -7.21 52.87
C LEU A 407 -24.68 -8.29 52.28
N LYS A 408 -24.53 -9.43 52.96
CA LYS A 408 -23.74 -10.58 52.49
C LYS A 408 -24.19 -11.10 51.13
N TYR A 409 -25.48 -11.02 50.81
CA TYR A 409 -26.04 -11.43 49.53
C TYR A 409 -26.27 -10.27 48.56
N SER A 410 -26.65 -9.08 49.05
CA SER A 410 -26.92 -7.93 48.17
C SER A 410 -25.67 -7.37 47.51
N ILE A 411 -24.50 -7.40 48.17
CA ILE A 411 -23.23 -6.92 47.61
C ILE A 411 -22.80 -7.75 46.38
N PRO A 412 -22.68 -9.10 46.46
CA PRO A 412 -22.37 -9.90 45.28
C PRO A 412 -23.35 -9.68 44.13
N VAL A 413 -24.64 -9.57 44.43
CA VAL A 413 -25.68 -9.31 43.41
C VAL A 413 -25.48 -7.94 42.77
N LEU A 414 -25.27 -6.89 43.55
CA LEU A 414 -25.01 -5.54 43.05
C LEU A 414 -23.73 -5.50 42.20
N LEU A 415 -22.66 -6.19 42.63
CA LEU A 415 -21.42 -6.30 41.87
C LEU A 415 -21.60 -7.08 40.57
N MET A 416 -22.40 -8.15 40.57
CA MET A 416 -22.74 -8.86 39.34
C MET A 416 -23.52 -7.97 38.38
N ILE A 417 -24.54 -7.26 38.87
CA ILE A 417 -25.30 -6.28 38.09
C ILE A 417 -24.34 -5.24 37.51
N THR A 418 -23.41 -4.74 38.33
CA THR A 418 -22.37 -3.80 37.89
C THR A 418 -21.53 -4.43 36.77
N LEU A 419 -20.87 -5.56 36.98
CA LEU A 419 -20.05 -6.20 35.94
C LEU A 419 -20.82 -6.44 34.64
N VAL A 420 -22.08 -6.88 34.77
CA VAL A 420 -23.00 -7.09 33.66
C VAL A 420 -23.27 -5.79 32.87
N PHE A 421 -23.54 -4.68 33.54
CA PHE A 421 -23.69 -3.37 32.88
C PHE A 421 -22.39 -2.87 32.23
N GLY A 422 -21.22 -3.13 32.80
CA GLY A 422 -19.94 -2.73 32.18
C GLY A 422 -19.54 -3.56 30.99
N SER A 423 -19.99 -4.81 30.98
CA SER A 423 -19.92 -5.66 29.81
C SER A 423 -20.99 -5.33 28.78
N TYR A 424 -21.71 -4.20 28.91
CA TYR A 424 -22.83 -3.91 28.03
C TYR A 424 -22.49 -3.94 26.54
N PRO A 425 -21.34 -3.42 26.09
CA PRO A 425 -21.04 -3.46 24.67
C PRO A 425 -20.90 -4.90 24.14
N LEU A 426 -20.46 -5.86 24.97
CA LEU A 426 -20.32 -7.27 24.60
C LEU A 426 -21.64 -7.98 24.32
N TRP A 427 -22.67 -7.75 25.15
CA TRP A 427 -23.96 -8.46 25.02
C TRP A 427 -25.00 -7.67 24.20
N SER A 428 -24.69 -6.45 23.75
CA SER A 428 -25.65 -5.53 23.09
C SER A 428 -25.94 -5.87 21.63
N ALA A 429 -25.42 -7.01 21.13
CA ALA A 429 -25.39 -7.43 19.73
C ALA A 429 -24.63 -6.48 18.75
N LYS A 430 -24.49 -5.19 19.07
CA LYS A 430 -23.86 -4.18 18.20
C LYS A 430 -22.35 -4.37 17.98
N ILE A 431 -21.57 -4.71 19.01
CA ILE A 431 -20.11 -4.95 18.83
C ILE A 431 -19.87 -6.13 17.90
N LEU A 432 -20.57 -7.23 18.12
CA LEU A 432 -20.38 -8.43 17.32
C LEU A 432 -20.92 -8.25 15.91
N SER A 433 -21.89 -7.34 15.70
CA SER A 433 -22.34 -6.95 14.35
C SER A 433 -21.28 -6.17 13.55
N ASP A 434 -20.28 -5.60 14.22
CA ASP A 434 -19.13 -4.97 13.55
C ASP A 434 -18.07 -6.01 13.11
N LEU A 435 -18.06 -7.21 13.70
CA LEU A 435 -17.27 -8.35 13.21
C LEU A 435 -18.12 -9.14 12.22
N LYS A 436 -17.76 -9.12 10.94
CA LYS A 436 -18.51 -9.86 9.92
C LYS A 436 -17.64 -10.98 9.36
N SER A 437 -18.27 -12.08 8.96
CA SER A 437 -17.58 -13.08 8.16
C SER A 437 -17.77 -12.77 6.68
N TYR A 438 -16.75 -13.06 5.89
CA TYR A 438 -16.82 -13.01 4.44
C TYR A 438 -16.41 -14.36 3.84
N LYS A 439 -16.85 -14.58 2.61
CA LYS A 439 -16.46 -15.73 1.78
C LYS A 439 -16.00 -15.21 0.43
N LEU A 440 -15.00 -15.87 -0.14
CA LEU A 440 -14.67 -15.67 -1.53
C LEU A 440 -15.73 -16.33 -2.41
N LYS A 441 -16.00 -15.69 -3.55
CA LYS A 441 -16.85 -16.27 -4.59
C LYS A 441 -16.10 -17.41 -5.27
N ARG A 442 -16.86 -18.32 -5.88
CA ARG A 442 -16.29 -19.47 -6.59
C ARG A 442 -15.38 -19.05 -7.75
N GLU A 443 -15.73 -17.99 -8.47
CA GLU A 443 -14.94 -17.44 -9.57
C GLU A 443 -13.55 -16.97 -9.09
N GLU A 444 -13.50 -16.24 -7.97
CA GLU A 444 -12.24 -15.79 -7.36
C GLU A 444 -11.36 -16.96 -6.89
N ILE A 445 -11.99 -18.00 -6.35
CA ILE A 445 -11.29 -19.23 -5.94
C ILE A 445 -10.74 -19.95 -7.18
N ASN A 446 -11.53 -20.08 -8.25
CA ASN A 446 -11.10 -20.73 -9.49
C ASN A 446 -9.93 -19.98 -10.13
N ILE A 447 -9.97 -18.64 -10.19
CA ILE A 447 -8.86 -17.82 -10.69
C ILE A 447 -7.62 -18.00 -9.79
N TYR A 448 -7.81 -18.00 -8.47
CA TYR A 448 -6.71 -18.22 -7.53
C TYR A 448 -6.04 -19.59 -7.73
N GLU A 449 -6.83 -20.65 -7.84
CA GLU A 449 -6.35 -22.02 -8.06
C GLU A 449 -5.68 -22.16 -9.43
N TYR A 450 -6.28 -21.62 -10.49
CA TYR A 450 -5.69 -21.59 -11.83
C TYR A 450 -4.32 -20.92 -11.83
N LEU A 451 -4.22 -19.73 -11.22
CA LEU A 451 -2.96 -19.01 -11.13
C LEU A 451 -1.95 -19.77 -10.26
N ARG A 452 -2.35 -20.32 -9.11
CA ARG A 452 -1.46 -21.10 -8.23
C ARG A 452 -0.89 -22.32 -8.95
N ASP A 453 -1.73 -23.04 -9.69
CA ASP A 453 -1.39 -24.32 -10.32
C ASP A 453 -0.69 -24.13 -11.68
N ASN A 454 -0.75 -22.93 -12.25
CA ASN A 454 -0.01 -22.58 -13.46
C ASN A 454 1.50 -22.56 -13.16
N GLU A 455 2.24 -23.49 -13.78
CA GLU A 455 3.68 -23.70 -13.59
C GLU A 455 4.55 -22.47 -13.93
N SER A 456 4.02 -21.51 -14.70
CA SER A 456 4.77 -20.30 -15.04
C SER A 456 5.16 -19.51 -13.80
N ARG A 457 6.37 -18.99 -13.81
CA ARG A 457 7.00 -18.27 -12.73
C ARG A 457 6.91 -16.76 -12.97
N SER A 458 5.67 -16.32 -12.95
CA SER A 458 5.25 -15.00 -13.40
C SER A 458 4.52 -14.20 -12.33
N ASN A 459 4.54 -12.89 -12.48
CA ASN A 459 3.85 -11.95 -11.62
C ASN A 459 2.42 -11.72 -12.11
N ILE A 460 1.56 -11.26 -11.21
CA ILE A 460 0.19 -10.85 -11.51
C ILE A 460 0.06 -9.35 -11.25
N PHE A 461 -0.62 -8.63 -12.11
CA PHE A 461 -0.97 -7.23 -11.87
C PHE A 461 -2.44 -7.11 -11.44
N PHE A 462 -2.70 -6.69 -10.20
CA PHE A 462 -4.07 -6.45 -9.74
C PHE A 462 -4.53 -5.05 -10.13
N VAL A 463 -5.72 -4.97 -10.72
CA VAL A 463 -6.35 -3.71 -11.13
C VAL A 463 -7.77 -3.65 -10.56
N PRO A 464 -8.13 -2.61 -9.79
CA PRO A 464 -7.26 -1.50 -9.35
C PRO A 464 -6.32 -1.90 -8.20
N GLY A 465 -5.11 -1.33 -8.15
CA GLY A 465 -4.10 -1.64 -7.13
C GLY A 465 -4.27 -0.98 -5.75
N ILE A 466 -5.47 -0.49 -5.41
CA ILE A 466 -5.73 0.36 -4.23
C ILE A 466 -6.23 -0.48 -3.04
N SER A 467 -5.90 -0.09 -1.80
CA SER A 467 -6.36 -0.74 -0.57
C SER A 467 -6.33 0.24 0.61
N PRO A 468 -7.23 0.16 1.62
CA PRO A 468 -8.30 -0.80 1.86
C PRO A 468 -9.57 -0.54 1.05
N PHE A 469 -10.43 -1.56 0.90
CA PHE A 469 -11.68 -1.56 0.10
C PHE A 469 -12.90 -2.00 0.91
N VAL A 470 -14.08 -1.75 0.35
CA VAL A 470 -15.38 -2.12 0.88
C VAL A 470 -15.71 -3.54 0.45
N TYR A 471 -15.95 -4.41 1.43
CA TYR A 471 -16.42 -5.76 1.21
C TYR A 471 -17.92 -5.79 0.89
N PHE A 472 -18.30 -6.69 -0.01
CA PHE A 472 -19.69 -7.02 -0.32
C PHE A 472 -19.97 -8.47 0.10
N ILE A 473 -21.11 -8.70 0.77
CA ILE A 473 -21.65 -10.05 0.98
C ILE A 473 -22.51 -10.48 -0.21
N ASP A 474 -22.94 -11.75 -0.23
CA ASP A 474 -23.70 -12.38 -1.32
C ASP A 474 -24.93 -11.57 -1.82
N ASN A 475 -25.50 -10.70 -0.98
CA ASN A 475 -26.63 -9.83 -1.31
C ASN A 475 -26.23 -8.40 -1.74
N TYR A 476 -24.95 -8.14 -2.02
CA TYR A 476 -24.39 -6.81 -2.36
C TYR A 476 -24.54 -5.74 -1.27
N GLU A 477 -24.82 -6.14 -0.04
CA GLU A 477 -24.78 -5.23 1.09
C GLU A 477 -23.31 -4.92 1.41
N THR A 478 -22.97 -3.63 1.43
CA THR A 478 -21.64 -3.18 1.85
C THR A 478 -21.43 -3.53 3.32
N VAL A 479 -20.43 -4.34 3.61
CA VAL A 479 -20.13 -4.80 4.95
C VAL A 479 -19.23 -3.81 5.69
N GLY A 480 -18.31 -3.19 4.96
CA GLY A 480 -17.38 -2.19 5.47
C GLY A 480 -15.95 -2.39 4.94
N PRO A 481 -15.00 -1.58 5.43
CA PRO A 481 -13.59 -1.59 5.05
C PRO A 481 -12.76 -2.84 5.37
N GLY A 482 -11.77 -3.20 4.54
CA GLY A 482 -10.58 -3.97 4.95
C GLY A 482 -9.57 -4.26 3.81
N PHE A 483 -8.65 -5.22 4.01
CA PHE A 483 -7.53 -5.65 3.12
C PHE A 483 -7.90 -6.85 2.25
N ASN A 484 -7.52 -6.86 0.97
CA ASN A 484 -8.07 -7.83 0.01
C ASN A 484 -7.21 -9.06 0.18
N PRO A 485 -7.74 -10.16 0.72
CA PRO A 485 -6.91 -11.31 1.01
C PRO A 485 -6.25 -11.87 -0.26
N LEU A 486 -6.87 -11.68 -1.44
CA LEU A 486 -6.35 -12.10 -2.73
C LEU A 486 -5.18 -11.22 -3.20
N MET A 487 -5.17 -9.94 -2.85
CA MET A 487 -4.04 -9.05 -3.14
C MET A 487 -2.95 -9.15 -2.07
N THR A 488 -3.33 -9.32 -0.79
CA THR A 488 -2.36 -9.37 0.31
C THR A 488 -1.64 -10.71 0.42
N ASN A 489 -2.30 -11.77 -0.04
CA ASN A 489 -1.76 -13.13 -0.10
C ASN A 489 -2.07 -13.71 -1.49
N PRO A 490 -1.41 -13.20 -2.53
CA PRO A 490 -1.71 -13.58 -3.90
C PRO A 490 -1.16 -14.97 -4.24
N PRO A 491 -1.74 -15.67 -5.22
CA PRO A 491 -1.28 -17.00 -5.63
C PRO A 491 0.09 -16.98 -6.31
N LYS A 492 0.45 -15.84 -6.91
CA LYS A 492 1.80 -15.53 -7.41
C LYS A 492 2.19 -14.12 -6.97
N PRO A 493 3.49 -13.75 -7.01
CA PRO A 493 3.90 -12.40 -6.72
C PRO A 493 3.12 -11.34 -7.51
N THR A 494 2.89 -10.17 -6.90
CA THR A 494 2.20 -9.07 -7.56
C THR A 494 3.00 -7.78 -7.60
N LEU A 495 2.77 -6.96 -8.63
CA LEU A 495 3.20 -5.56 -8.66
C LEU A 495 2.46 -4.68 -7.64
N SER A 496 1.22 -5.04 -7.30
CA SER A 496 0.27 -4.14 -6.65
C SER A 496 0.11 -4.48 -5.17
N SER A 497 0.56 -3.58 -4.28
CA SER A 497 -0.24 -3.24 -3.11
C SER A 497 0.14 -1.84 -2.59
N ASN A 498 -0.80 -0.89 -2.66
CA ASN A 498 -0.72 0.38 -1.91
C ASN A 498 -0.69 0.18 -0.37
N VAL A 499 -0.66 -1.08 0.10
CA VAL A 499 -0.63 -1.48 1.52
C VAL A 499 0.78 -1.42 2.11
N VAL A 500 1.84 -1.53 1.27
CA VAL A 500 3.20 -1.79 1.73
C VAL A 500 4.21 -0.92 0.98
N ASN A 501 4.26 0.38 1.32
CA ASN A 501 5.19 1.37 0.73
C ASN A 501 6.63 1.21 1.25
N PHE A 502 7.34 0.12 0.89
CA PHE A 502 8.71 -0.09 1.37
C PHE A 502 9.77 -0.29 0.28
N ASN A 503 9.43 -0.33 -1.01
CA ASN A 503 10.33 -0.86 -2.06
C ASN A 503 10.34 -0.10 -3.39
N ASN A 504 11.46 -0.24 -4.13
CA ASN A 504 11.70 0.39 -5.45
C ASN A 504 10.66 0.00 -6.52
N SER A 505 10.01 -1.15 -6.40
CA SER A 505 8.99 -1.62 -7.35
C SER A 505 7.67 -0.85 -7.29
N HIS A 506 7.44 -0.08 -6.22
CA HIS A 506 6.21 0.69 -6.03
C HIS A 506 6.03 1.75 -7.12
N TYR A 507 7.10 2.36 -7.62
CA TYR A 507 7.01 3.39 -8.67
C TYR A 507 6.48 2.82 -9.97
N LEU A 508 6.97 1.65 -10.36
CA LEU A 508 6.46 0.94 -11.51
C LEU A 508 4.97 0.60 -11.33
N SER A 509 4.55 0.15 -10.15
CA SER A 509 3.14 -0.21 -9.94
C SER A 509 2.21 1.01 -9.90
N VAL A 510 2.64 2.14 -9.33
CA VAL A 510 1.90 3.40 -9.38
C VAL A 510 1.81 3.89 -10.83
N PHE A 511 2.92 3.88 -11.55
CA PHE A 511 2.97 4.25 -12.96
C PHE A 511 2.01 3.41 -13.80
N LEU A 512 2.05 2.08 -13.68
CA LEU A 512 1.14 1.19 -14.42
C LEU A 512 -0.34 1.43 -14.08
N ASN A 513 -0.67 1.68 -12.81
CA ASN A 513 -2.04 2.01 -12.40
C ASN A 513 -2.52 3.33 -13.01
N ASN A 514 -1.66 4.35 -13.04
CA ASN A 514 -2.00 5.65 -13.64
C ASN A 514 -2.09 5.53 -15.17
N TYR A 515 -1.13 4.85 -15.79
CA TYR A 515 -1.08 4.64 -17.23
C TYR A 515 -2.36 3.94 -17.73
N LEU A 516 -2.82 2.88 -17.05
CA LEU A 516 -4.10 2.23 -17.32
C LEU A 516 -5.32 3.17 -17.18
N ALA A 517 -5.28 4.07 -16.19
CA ALA A 517 -6.39 4.97 -15.91
C ALA A 517 -6.50 6.09 -16.97
N TYR A 518 -5.38 6.67 -17.38
CA TYR A 518 -5.35 7.93 -18.15
C TYR A 518 -5.10 7.78 -19.65
N GLU A 519 -4.37 6.75 -20.08
CA GLU A 519 -4.04 6.58 -21.49
C GLU A 519 -5.06 5.71 -22.20
N ASP A 520 -5.48 6.16 -23.39
CA ASP A 520 -6.36 5.42 -24.29
C ASP A 520 -5.56 4.55 -25.26
N ASN A 521 -4.24 4.77 -25.33
CA ASN A 521 -3.30 4.01 -26.17
C ASN A 521 -2.45 3.07 -25.30
N ILE A 522 -3.02 1.90 -24.97
CA ILE A 522 -2.44 0.97 -24.01
C ILE A 522 -1.52 -0.04 -24.71
N GLN A 523 -0.23 0.30 -24.84
CA GLN A 523 0.83 -0.68 -25.13
C GLN A 523 1.48 -1.14 -23.82
N LEU A 524 0.64 -1.69 -22.94
CA LEU A 524 1.03 -2.15 -21.61
C LEU A 524 1.79 -3.48 -21.66
N THR A 525 1.62 -4.25 -22.73
CA THR A 525 2.19 -5.59 -22.90
C THR A 525 3.71 -5.61 -22.67
N ASP A 526 4.46 -4.66 -23.23
CA ASP A 526 5.93 -4.67 -23.14
C ASP A 526 6.42 -4.35 -21.74
N ILE A 527 5.84 -3.35 -21.09
CA ILE A 527 6.19 -3.00 -19.72
C ILE A 527 5.74 -4.08 -18.72
N LEU A 528 4.63 -4.77 -18.99
CA LEU A 528 4.22 -5.94 -18.23
C LEU A 528 5.21 -7.10 -18.39
N LYS A 529 5.70 -7.36 -19.60
CA LYS A 529 6.75 -8.37 -19.86
C LYS A 529 8.05 -8.04 -19.12
N VAL A 530 8.47 -6.77 -19.10
CA VAL A 530 9.62 -6.29 -18.29
C VAL A 530 9.38 -6.54 -16.80
N ALA A 531 8.16 -6.26 -16.34
CA ALA A 531 7.72 -6.52 -14.98
C ALA A 531 7.49 -8.00 -14.67
N ASN A 532 7.80 -8.91 -15.60
CA ASN A 532 7.54 -10.34 -15.54
C ASN A 532 6.07 -10.69 -15.27
N VAL A 533 5.12 -9.87 -15.73
CA VAL A 533 3.69 -10.09 -15.56
C VAL A 533 3.14 -10.92 -16.71
N SER A 534 2.46 -12.01 -16.35
CA SER A 534 1.75 -12.87 -17.29
C SER A 534 0.25 -12.62 -17.29
N HIS A 535 -0.30 -12.13 -16.18
CA HIS A 535 -1.74 -11.95 -16.02
C HIS A 535 -2.08 -10.63 -15.34
N ILE A 536 -3.17 -10.02 -15.77
CA ILE A 536 -3.85 -8.93 -15.07
C ILE A 536 -5.11 -9.50 -14.42
N TRP A 537 -5.21 -9.37 -13.10
CA TRP A 537 -6.42 -9.68 -12.36
C TRP A 537 -7.20 -8.39 -12.17
N PHE A 538 -8.32 -8.28 -12.87
CA PHE A 538 -9.23 -7.15 -12.75
C PHE A 538 -10.45 -7.49 -11.87
N ASP A 539 -10.77 -6.65 -10.90
CA ASP A 539 -12.01 -6.77 -10.10
C ASP A 539 -12.77 -5.44 -10.04
N SER A 540 -13.93 -5.40 -10.71
CA SER A 540 -14.81 -4.22 -10.74
C SER A 540 -15.70 -4.07 -9.51
N ASN A 541 -15.72 -5.02 -8.57
CA ASN A 541 -16.40 -4.85 -7.28
C ASN A 541 -15.60 -3.96 -6.30
N PHE A 542 -14.53 -3.34 -6.79
CA PHE A 542 -13.64 -2.55 -5.97
C PHE A 542 -14.25 -1.18 -5.57
N GLU A 543 -14.29 -0.90 -4.27
CA GLU A 543 -14.56 0.45 -3.75
C GLU A 543 -13.60 0.77 -2.59
N SER A 544 -12.73 1.77 -2.73
CA SER A 544 -11.78 2.12 -1.67
C SER A 544 -12.46 2.79 -0.47
N VAL A 545 -11.99 2.46 0.73
CA VAL A 545 -12.50 2.93 2.04
C VAL A 545 -12.14 4.38 2.32
N TYR A 546 -10.98 4.80 1.83
CA TYR A 546 -10.46 6.13 2.09
C TYR A 546 -11.13 7.17 1.19
N SER A 547 -12.45 7.27 1.28
CA SER A 547 -13.26 8.27 0.57
C SER A 547 -12.85 9.73 0.85
N ILE A 548 -12.14 9.98 1.95
CA ILE A 548 -11.56 11.30 2.29
C ILE A 548 -10.19 11.56 1.66
N PHE A 549 -9.44 10.51 1.31
CA PHE A 549 -8.18 10.59 0.56
C PHE A 549 -8.36 10.22 -0.91
N ILE A 550 -9.59 9.90 -1.32
CA ILE A 550 -10.03 9.66 -2.68
C ILE A 550 -11.50 10.03 -2.63
N ASN A 551 -11.89 11.24 -3.03
CA ASN A 551 -13.31 11.64 -2.98
C ASN A 551 -14.15 10.85 -4.01
N LEU A 552 -14.26 9.53 -3.89
CA LEU A 552 -14.94 8.60 -4.81
C LEU A 552 -16.46 8.74 -4.81
N LYS A 553 -17.04 9.37 -3.78
CA LYS A 553 -18.46 9.70 -3.80
C LYS A 553 -18.77 10.77 -4.86
N ASP A 554 -17.83 11.70 -5.06
CA ASP A 554 -17.96 12.77 -6.06
C ASP A 554 -17.13 12.52 -7.32
N ASN A 555 -16.10 11.67 -7.24
CA ASN A 555 -15.21 11.33 -8.36
C ASN A 555 -15.86 10.22 -9.22
N LYS A 556 -16.95 10.60 -9.89
CA LYS A 556 -17.63 9.83 -10.94
C LYS A 556 -16.65 9.34 -12.02
N TRP A 557 -15.55 10.08 -12.21
CA TRP A 557 -14.54 9.89 -13.24
C TRP A 557 -13.69 8.61 -13.07
N TYR A 558 -13.18 8.31 -11.86
CA TYR A 558 -12.42 7.05 -11.66
C TYR A 558 -13.30 5.81 -11.84
N LYS A 559 -14.50 5.85 -11.26
CA LYS A 559 -15.47 4.75 -11.37
C LYS A 559 -16.10 4.64 -12.77
N SER A 560 -15.88 5.60 -13.69
CA SER A 560 -16.33 5.52 -15.09
C SER A 560 -15.24 5.02 -16.03
N HIS A 561 -13.96 5.25 -15.73
CA HIS A 561 -12.84 4.80 -16.56
C HIS A 561 -12.37 3.37 -16.25
N ILE A 562 -12.61 2.90 -15.02
CA ILE A 562 -12.26 1.55 -14.56
C ILE A 562 -13.55 0.71 -14.39
N SER A 563 -14.40 0.67 -15.41
CA SER A 563 -15.39 -0.41 -15.56
C SER A 563 -14.75 -1.57 -16.33
N LEU A 564 -15.28 -2.79 -16.16
CA LEU A 564 -14.84 -3.95 -16.95
C LEU A 564 -14.93 -3.61 -18.44
N GLU A 565 -16.05 -3.05 -18.88
CA GLU A 565 -16.29 -2.63 -20.28
C GLU A 565 -15.31 -1.55 -20.75
N SER A 566 -14.98 -0.55 -19.92
CA SER A 566 -14.03 0.50 -20.30
C SER A 566 -12.61 -0.06 -20.38
N LEU A 567 -12.25 -0.97 -19.46
CA LEU A 567 -10.99 -1.68 -19.51
C LEU A 567 -10.95 -2.60 -20.73
N GLU A 568 -11.96 -3.44 -20.98
CA GLU A 568 -12.09 -4.30 -22.15
C GLU A 568 -12.07 -3.50 -23.46
N ARG A 569 -12.65 -2.30 -23.51
CA ARG A 569 -12.54 -1.41 -24.67
C ARG A 569 -11.12 -0.88 -24.85
N LYS A 570 -10.49 -0.41 -23.77
CA LYS A 570 -9.11 0.08 -23.80
C LYS A 570 -8.11 -1.04 -24.11
N LEU A 571 -8.39 -2.25 -23.65
CA LEU A 571 -7.59 -3.46 -23.84
C LEU A 571 -7.93 -4.21 -25.13
N GLY A 572 -9.13 -4.06 -25.67
CA GLY A 572 -9.50 -4.54 -27.01
C GLY A 572 -8.75 -3.80 -28.11
N LYS A 573 -8.16 -2.64 -27.78
CA LYS A 573 -7.16 -1.92 -28.57
C LYS A 573 -5.71 -2.35 -28.28
N SER A 574 -5.51 -3.39 -27.45
CA SER A 574 -4.21 -3.95 -27.06
C SER A 574 -4.11 -5.42 -27.45
N ASP A 575 -2.90 -6.00 -27.42
CA ASP A 575 -2.68 -7.42 -27.74
C ASP A 575 -3.08 -8.38 -26.60
N LEU A 576 -3.63 -7.87 -25.49
CA LEU A 576 -3.98 -8.69 -24.32
C LEU A 576 -5.16 -9.64 -24.60
N ILE A 577 -5.11 -10.85 -24.05
CA ILE A 577 -6.09 -11.91 -24.31
C ILE A 577 -7.01 -12.07 -23.11
N TYR A 578 -8.30 -11.79 -23.29
CA TYR A 578 -9.32 -12.04 -22.27
C TYR A 578 -9.63 -13.54 -22.13
N ASN A 579 -9.64 -14.08 -20.90
CA ASN A 579 -9.97 -15.49 -20.66
C ASN A 579 -11.43 -15.63 -20.17
N PRO A 580 -12.41 -15.92 -21.05
CA PRO A 580 -13.83 -15.95 -20.69
C PRO A 580 -14.20 -17.15 -19.80
N ASP A 581 -13.43 -18.23 -19.79
CA ASP A 581 -13.76 -19.45 -19.04
C ASP A 581 -13.53 -19.28 -17.53
N LEU A 582 -12.56 -18.43 -17.17
CA LEU A 582 -12.22 -18.08 -15.79
C LEU A 582 -12.83 -16.74 -15.36
N SER A 583 -13.19 -15.89 -16.32
CA SER A 583 -13.76 -14.57 -16.07
C SER A 583 -15.28 -14.67 -15.92
N GLY A 584 -15.80 -14.21 -14.79
CA GLY A 584 -17.21 -14.31 -14.43
C GLY A 584 -17.72 -12.99 -13.87
N GLY A 585 -18.84 -12.51 -14.41
CA GLY A 585 -19.58 -11.36 -13.91
C GLY A 585 -18.79 -10.05 -13.88
N ARG A 586 -18.07 -9.80 -12.79
CA ARG A 586 -17.39 -8.53 -12.46
C ARG A 586 -15.88 -8.69 -12.22
N VAL A 587 -15.37 -9.91 -12.28
CA VAL A 587 -13.94 -10.24 -12.17
C VAL A 587 -13.47 -10.77 -13.51
N ALA A 588 -12.31 -10.29 -13.96
CA ALA A 588 -11.71 -10.72 -15.22
C ALA A 588 -10.25 -11.10 -15.01
N LEU A 589 -9.85 -12.16 -15.71
CA LEU A 589 -8.46 -12.55 -15.86
C LEU A 589 -8.04 -12.30 -17.31
N ILE A 590 -7.02 -11.46 -17.48
CA ILE A 590 -6.49 -11.07 -18.79
C ILE A 590 -5.06 -11.56 -18.89
N GLU A 591 -4.74 -12.26 -19.97
CA GLU A 591 -3.44 -12.85 -20.25
C GLU A 591 -2.58 -11.91 -21.11
N VAL A 592 -1.28 -11.89 -20.81
CA VAL A 592 -0.27 -11.17 -21.59
C VAL A 592 0.26 -12.11 -22.68
N PRO A 593 0.06 -11.80 -23.98
CA PRO A 593 0.44 -12.69 -25.06
C PRO A 593 1.97 -12.83 -25.15
N GLU A 594 2.41 -13.98 -25.66
CA GLU A 594 3.83 -14.27 -25.90
C GLU A 594 4.71 -14.10 -24.64
N PHE A 595 4.10 -14.20 -23.45
CA PHE A 595 4.83 -14.16 -22.20
C PHE A 595 5.78 -15.36 -22.12
N ARG A 596 7.08 -15.08 -21.91
CA ARG A 596 8.10 -16.10 -21.69
C ARG A 596 8.61 -16.02 -20.27
N ASP A 597 8.44 -17.13 -19.58
CA ASP A 597 8.79 -17.27 -18.18
C ASP A 597 10.31 -17.14 -17.95
N SER A 598 10.72 -16.10 -17.22
CA SER A 598 12.14 -15.87 -16.90
C SER A 598 12.30 -14.91 -15.71
N TYR A 599 12.70 -15.42 -14.55
CA TYR A 599 13.10 -14.58 -13.40
C TYR A 599 14.49 -13.98 -13.55
N ILE A 600 15.35 -14.64 -14.32
CA ILE A 600 16.71 -14.21 -14.60
C ILE A 600 16.89 -14.19 -16.11
N THR A 601 17.42 -13.08 -16.62
CA THR A 601 17.68 -12.88 -18.05
C THR A 601 19.10 -12.35 -18.23
N ALA A 602 19.82 -12.85 -19.24
CA ALA A 602 21.02 -12.18 -19.72
C ALA A 602 20.66 -11.24 -20.86
N ILE A 603 21.35 -10.11 -20.87
CA ILE A 603 21.04 -8.99 -21.77
C ILE A 603 22.33 -8.54 -22.43
N ASP A 604 22.23 -8.18 -23.71
CA ASP A 604 23.41 -7.86 -24.53
C ASP A 604 23.57 -6.35 -24.73
N ASN A 605 22.50 -5.60 -24.51
CA ASN A 605 22.42 -4.17 -24.78
C ASN A 605 21.74 -3.47 -23.61
N LEU A 606 22.41 -2.43 -23.09
CA LEU A 606 21.82 -1.48 -22.15
C LEU A 606 21.54 -0.18 -22.88
N PHE A 607 20.50 0.52 -22.47
CA PHE A 607 20.33 1.91 -22.86
C PHE A 607 20.16 2.79 -21.64
N LEU A 608 20.62 4.03 -21.77
CA LEU A 608 20.50 5.03 -20.72
C LEU A 608 19.21 5.82 -20.94
N ASN A 609 18.25 5.71 -20.03
CA ASN A 609 17.00 6.44 -20.09
C ASN A 609 17.11 7.76 -19.32
N VAL A 610 17.00 8.88 -20.03
CA VAL A 610 16.95 10.23 -19.48
C VAL A 610 15.47 10.62 -19.37
N GLY A 611 14.86 10.34 -18.21
CA GLY A 611 13.44 10.58 -17.93
C GLY A 611 12.84 9.56 -16.96
N GLY A 612 11.51 9.57 -16.82
CA GLY A 612 10.75 8.61 -16.00
C GLY A 612 10.28 7.36 -16.76
N TYR A 613 9.38 6.57 -16.18
CA TYR A 613 8.82 5.37 -16.84
C TYR A 613 8.03 5.65 -18.12
N GLU A 614 7.51 6.87 -18.29
CA GLU A 614 6.90 7.30 -19.55
C GLU A 614 7.92 7.37 -20.68
N ALA A 615 9.11 7.92 -20.41
CA ALA A 615 10.23 7.90 -21.34
C ALA A 615 10.61 6.47 -21.73
N TYR A 616 10.53 5.57 -20.74
CA TYR A 616 10.79 4.16 -20.93
C TYR A 616 9.77 3.51 -21.90
N ILE A 617 8.47 3.77 -21.73
CA ILE A 617 7.42 3.29 -22.66
C ILE A 617 7.57 3.93 -24.05
N ASN A 618 7.78 5.23 -24.12
CA ASN A 618 7.86 5.92 -25.41
C ASN A 618 9.04 5.42 -26.25
N ASN A 619 10.16 5.10 -25.60
CA ASN A 619 11.31 4.48 -26.24
C ASN A 619 11.08 2.98 -26.57
N SER A 620 10.17 2.28 -25.87
CA SER A 620 9.83 0.89 -26.15
C SER A 620 9.14 0.66 -27.49
N PHE A 621 8.47 1.70 -28.00
CA PHE A 621 7.62 1.68 -29.19
C PHE A 621 8.33 1.44 -30.53
N ILE A 622 9.65 1.59 -30.61
CA ILE A 622 10.32 1.72 -31.92
C ILE A 622 10.36 0.38 -32.70
N GLY A 623 9.91 -0.75 -32.13
CA GLY A 623 10.02 -2.08 -32.75
C GLY A 623 11.47 -2.50 -33.02
N LEU A 624 12.40 -1.68 -32.57
CA LEU A 624 13.82 -1.85 -32.74
C LEU A 624 14.37 -2.82 -31.70
N MET A 625 13.64 -3.19 -30.64
CA MET A 625 14.15 -4.02 -29.54
C MET A 625 13.11 -5.03 -29.04
N GLU A 626 13.57 -6.19 -28.56
CA GLU A 626 12.81 -7.03 -27.63
C GLU A 626 12.60 -6.29 -26.29
N PRO A 627 11.59 -6.67 -25.45
CA PRO A 627 11.23 -5.97 -24.22
C PRO A 627 12.47 -5.56 -23.39
N MET A 628 12.64 -4.25 -23.26
CA MET A 628 13.93 -3.57 -23.25
C MET A 628 14.63 -3.55 -21.88
N ASN A 629 15.96 -3.47 -21.85
CA ASN A 629 16.76 -3.41 -20.62
C ASN A 629 17.38 -2.01 -20.44
N GLY A 630 16.73 -1.15 -19.66
CA GLY A 630 17.11 0.26 -19.51
C GLY A 630 17.66 0.58 -18.13
N VAL A 631 18.73 1.37 -18.06
CA VAL A 631 19.22 1.98 -16.83
C VAL A 631 18.78 3.43 -16.83
N PHE A 632 18.10 3.88 -15.78
CA PHE A 632 17.78 5.30 -15.63
C PHE A 632 19.05 6.09 -15.36
N ALA A 633 19.15 7.32 -15.85
CA ALA A 633 20.33 8.18 -15.65
C ALA A 633 20.75 8.27 -14.17
N ARG A 634 19.78 8.26 -13.24
CA ARG A 634 20.00 8.26 -11.80
C ARG A 634 20.65 7.00 -11.23
N ASP A 635 20.47 5.87 -11.90
CA ASP A 635 21.01 4.58 -11.51
C ASP A 635 22.29 4.22 -12.29
N TYR A 636 22.81 5.18 -13.07
CA TYR A 636 24.01 4.99 -13.89
C TYR A 636 25.27 4.87 -13.05
N GLU A 637 26.19 4.04 -13.53
CA GLU A 637 27.51 3.83 -12.94
C GLU A 637 28.57 3.89 -14.05
N ASP A 638 29.73 4.53 -13.78
CA ASP A 638 30.79 4.78 -14.77
C ASP A 638 31.26 3.53 -15.53
N PHE A 639 31.16 2.35 -14.90
CA PHE A 639 31.59 1.07 -15.50
C PHE A 639 30.64 0.53 -16.58
N LEU A 640 29.45 1.12 -16.71
CA LEU A 640 28.44 0.74 -17.71
C LEU A 640 28.65 1.47 -19.04
N ILE A 641 29.56 2.45 -19.12
CA ILE A 641 29.69 3.33 -20.30
C ILE A 641 29.87 2.55 -21.61
N ASP A 642 30.64 1.47 -21.58
CA ASP A 642 30.94 0.65 -22.74
C ASP A 642 29.80 -0.33 -23.10
N ASP A 643 28.84 -0.52 -22.18
CA ASP A 643 27.68 -1.39 -22.37
C ASP A 643 26.44 -0.61 -22.85
N ILE A 644 26.47 0.72 -22.80
CA ILE A 644 25.38 1.58 -23.28
C ILE A 644 25.37 1.58 -24.81
N SER A 645 24.31 1.06 -25.41
CA SER A 645 24.10 1.04 -26.86
C SER A 645 23.59 2.39 -27.39
N PHE A 646 22.78 3.11 -26.60
CA PHE A 646 22.29 4.46 -26.91
C PHE A 646 21.76 5.18 -25.66
N ILE A 647 21.55 6.48 -25.77
CA ILE A 647 20.93 7.34 -24.76
C ILE A 647 19.59 7.83 -25.27
N GLY A 648 18.51 7.54 -24.54
CA GLY A 648 17.15 7.97 -24.87
C GLY A 648 16.74 9.21 -24.08
N PHE A 649 16.29 10.25 -24.76
CA PHE A 649 15.69 11.45 -24.19
C PHE A 649 14.19 11.46 -24.50
N SER A 650 13.33 11.60 -23.50
CA SER A 650 11.88 11.79 -23.70
C SER A 650 11.40 13.04 -22.98
N ASN A 651 11.10 14.10 -23.73
CA ASN A 651 10.78 15.43 -23.20
C ASN A 651 11.79 15.97 -22.17
N ALA A 652 12.97 15.35 -22.10
CA ALA A 652 14.04 15.64 -21.16
C ALA A 652 15.13 16.42 -21.89
N ASP A 653 15.87 17.24 -21.15
CA ASP A 653 16.97 18.03 -21.69
C ASP A 653 18.34 17.55 -21.17
N TYR A 654 19.39 18.29 -21.54
CA TYR A 654 20.74 18.02 -21.06
C TYR A 654 20.84 18.07 -19.53
N ASP A 655 20.06 18.94 -18.87
CA ASP A 655 20.09 19.10 -17.42
C ASP A 655 19.51 17.86 -16.73
N ASP A 656 18.48 17.22 -17.31
CA ASP A 656 17.98 15.93 -16.81
C ASP A 656 19.04 14.82 -16.83
N LEU A 657 19.86 14.74 -17.89
CA LEU A 657 20.99 13.80 -17.94
C LEU A 657 22.06 14.21 -16.92
N LEU A 658 22.46 15.48 -16.94
CA LEU A 658 23.51 16.02 -16.07
C LEU A 658 23.21 15.76 -14.59
N PHE A 659 22.00 16.10 -14.15
CA PHE A 659 21.57 15.94 -12.76
C PHE A 659 21.17 14.50 -12.42
N GLY A 660 20.88 13.66 -13.40
CA GLY A 660 20.83 12.21 -13.22
C GLY A 660 22.19 11.64 -12.77
N LEU A 661 23.29 12.22 -13.22
CA LEU A 661 24.66 11.73 -12.97
C LEU A 661 25.31 12.33 -11.72
N VAL A 662 24.62 13.17 -10.96
CA VAL A 662 25.15 13.72 -9.71
C VAL A 662 24.92 12.77 -8.54
N SER A 663 25.79 12.83 -7.54
CA SER A 663 25.70 11.97 -6.36
C SER A 663 24.46 12.29 -5.51
N LEU A 664 23.78 11.25 -5.01
CA LEU A 664 22.52 11.36 -4.26
C LEU A 664 22.63 12.22 -2.98
N ASP A 665 23.81 12.33 -2.38
CA ASP A 665 24.07 13.17 -1.20
C ASP A 665 23.99 14.69 -1.48
N THR A 666 23.99 15.08 -2.76
CA THR A 666 23.87 16.47 -3.21
C THR A 666 22.43 16.86 -3.56
N ILE A 667 21.51 15.89 -3.59
CA ILE A 667 20.11 16.05 -3.95
C ILE A 667 19.26 16.05 -2.67
N TYR A 668 18.54 17.15 -2.47
CA TYR A 668 17.62 17.36 -1.37
C TYR A 668 16.19 17.20 -1.87
N GLN A 669 15.55 16.14 -1.39
CA GLN A 669 14.16 15.81 -1.67
C GLN A 669 13.22 16.61 -0.73
N PRO A 670 12.50 17.64 -1.22
CA PRO A 670 11.73 18.56 -0.38
C PRO A 670 10.69 17.87 0.51
N ALA A 671 10.02 16.83 0.01
CA ALA A 671 9.02 16.08 0.78
C ALA A 671 9.58 15.48 2.09
N ASN A 672 10.89 15.21 2.18
CA ASN A 672 11.52 14.69 3.39
C ASN A 672 11.66 15.74 4.52
N PHE A 673 11.52 17.03 4.20
CA PHE A 673 11.70 18.14 5.13
C PHE A 673 10.39 18.80 5.56
N ILE A 674 9.26 18.40 4.99
CA ILE A 674 7.95 18.93 5.35
C ILE A 674 7.27 17.99 6.36
N GLU A 675 6.54 18.57 7.31
CA GLU A 675 5.70 17.78 8.22
C GLU A 675 4.70 16.95 7.42
N LYS A 676 4.76 15.62 7.60
CA LYS A 676 3.91 14.66 6.89
C LYS A 676 2.40 14.88 7.07
N ASN A 677 2.00 15.73 8.02
CA ASN A 677 0.60 16.01 8.35
C ASN A 677 0.02 17.23 7.62
N ARG A 678 0.84 17.97 6.84
CA ARG A 678 0.32 19.04 5.98
C ARG A 678 -0.44 18.38 4.83
N ASN A 679 -1.74 18.58 4.77
CA ASN A 679 -2.63 17.94 3.77
C ASN A 679 -3.52 18.95 3.03
N LYS A 680 -3.23 20.25 3.16
CA LYS A 680 -4.02 21.32 2.56
C LYS A 680 -3.10 22.16 1.68
N PRO A 681 -2.92 21.76 0.40
CA PRO A 681 -2.11 22.56 -0.53
C PRO A 681 -2.62 23.99 -0.66
N GLN A 682 -3.91 24.24 -0.37
CA GLN A 682 -4.54 25.57 -0.31
C GLN A 682 -4.06 26.48 0.82
N LYS A 683 -3.31 25.95 1.79
CA LYS A 683 -2.87 26.69 2.98
C LYS A 683 -1.35 26.68 3.15
N GLU A 684 -0.70 25.60 2.74
CA GLU A 684 0.71 25.36 2.99
C GLU A 684 1.27 24.33 2.01
N TRP A 685 2.60 24.28 1.92
CA TRP A 685 3.29 23.21 1.19
C TRP A 685 2.89 21.85 1.76
N THR A 686 2.41 21.00 0.86
CA THR A 686 1.88 19.68 1.17
C THR A 686 2.65 18.65 0.36
N PRO A 687 3.22 17.60 0.98
CA PRO A 687 3.79 16.48 0.24
C PRO A 687 2.71 15.79 -0.61
N LEU A 688 3.04 15.56 -1.88
CA LEU A 688 2.27 14.67 -2.75
C LEU A 688 2.63 13.24 -2.36
N TYR A 689 1.98 12.71 -1.31
CA TYR A 689 2.18 11.31 -0.94
C TYR A 689 1.67 10.39 -2.05
N HIS A 690 2.50 9.41 -2.40
CA HIS A 690 2.18 8.32 -3.32
C HIS A 690 0.78 7.77 -3.04
N GLY A 691 -0.13 7.92 -4.01
CA GLY A 691 -1.48 7.38 -3.94
C GLY A 691 -2.51 8.19 -3.14
N GLN A 692 -2.20 9.35 -2.56
CA GLN A 692 -3.22 10.24 -1.97
C GLN A 692 -3.75 11.31 -2.93
N TYR A 693 -3.13 11.44 -4.10
CA TYR A 693 -3.44 12.49 -5.08
C TYR A 693 -3.25 12.01 -6.52
N TRP A 694 -3.39 10.71 -6.80
CA TRP A 694 -3.26 10.13 -8.14
C TRP A 694 -4.31 10.65 -9.15
N TRP A 695 -5.29 11.43 -8.70
CA TRP A 695 -6.21 12.20 -9.56
C TRP A 695 -5.65 13.57 -10.01
N TYR A 696 -4.47 13.96 -9.54
CA TYR A 696 -3.73 15.07 -10.13
C TYR A 696 -3.12 14.60 -11.46
N ASP A 697 -2.97 15.57 -12.36
CA ASP A 697 -2.35 15.48 -13.69
C ASP A 697 -1.36 14.30 -13.88
N PRO A 698 -1.46 13.49 -14.96
CA PRO A 698 -0.51 12.42 -15.28
C PRO A 698 0.96 12.86 -15.17
N LEU A 699 1.28 14.10 -15.53
CA LEU A 699 2.62 14.69 -15.43
C LEU A 699 3.15 14.73 -13.98
N LEU A 700 2.27 14.91 -13.00
CA LEU A 700 2.60 14.87 -11.56
C LEU A 700 2.72 13.44 -11.01
N SER A 701 2.33 12.45 -11.80
CA SER A 701 2.30 11.06 -11.40
C SER A 701 3.46 10.25 -11.99
N ASN A 702 4.11 10.80 -13.03
CA ASN A 702 5.21 10.21 -13.78
C ASN A 702 6.61 10.59 -13.23
N THR A 703 6.69 11.54 -12.30
CA THR A 703 7.94 12.04 -11.73
C THR A 703 8.19 11.60 -10.28
N ASP A 704 9.47 11.58 -9.92
CA ASP A 704 10.06 10.95 -8.73
C ASP A 704 9.47 11.24 -7.34
N GLU A 705 9.98 10.46 -6.38
CA GLU A 705 9.49 10.11 -5.04
C GLU A 705 9.20 11.25 -4.03
N SER A 706 9.36 12.53 -4.38
CA SER A 706 9.52 13.58 -3.36
C SER A 706 8.94 14.96 -3.67
N MET A 707 7.87 14.99 -4.46
CA MET A 707 7.20 16.24 -4.79
C MET A 707 6.42 16.85 -3.61
N ILE A 708 6.46 18.17 -3.56
CA ILE A 708 5.60 18.97 -2.71
C ILE A 708 4.81 19.94 -3.59
N ILE A 709 3.55 20.17 -3.23
CA ILE A 709 2.66 21.08 -3.93
C ILE A 709 2.10 22.12 -2.97
N VAL A 710 1.91 23.31 -3.50
CA VAL A 710 1.11 24.36 -2.90
C VAL A 710 0.20 24.93 -3.98
N GLU A 711 -1.06 25.16 -3.64
CA GLU A 711 -2.07 25.70 -4.55
C GLU A 711 -2.63 26.95 -3.87
N LYS A 712 -2.68 28.11 -4.51
CA LYS A 712 -3.45 29.28 -3.98
C LYS A 712 -3.05 29.78 -2.57
N ALA A 713 -1.96 29.27 -1.98
CA ALA A 713 -1.50 29.68 -0.65
C ALA A 713 -0.38 30.72 -0.77
N LYS A 714 -0.74 31.98 -0.51
CA LYS A 714 0.20 33.10 -0.55
C LYS A 714 1.21 33.03 0.60
N ASN A 715 2.50 33.17 0.29
CA ASN A 715 3.61 33.14 1.25
C ASN A 715 3.79 31.82 2.01
N ALA A 716 3.29 30.70 1.48
CA ALA A 716 3.57 29.40 2.07
C ALA A 716 5.08 29.11 2.00
N SER A 717 5.67 28.68 3.13
CA SER A 717 7.11 28.40 3.19
C SER A 717 7.45 27.15 4.00
N PHE A 718 8.61 26.58 3.70
CA PHE A 718 9.25 25.52 4.49
C PHE A 718 10.78 25.66 4.36
N ASP A 719 11.48 24.95 5.23
CA ASP A 719 12.93 25.10 5.42
C ASP A 719 13.63 23.75 5.19
N ILE A 720 14.78 23.77 4.51
CA ILE A 720 15.63 22.61 4.24
C ILE A 720 17.00 22.85 4.89
N PRO A 721 17.43 22.06 5.88
CA PRO A 721 18.81 22.10 6.36
C PRO A 721 19.74 21.49 5.30
N LEU A 722 20.76 22.25 4.89
CA LEU A 722 21.75 21.81 3.92
C LEU A 722 23.01 21.35 4.65
N ASN A 723 23.70 20.32 4.16
CA ASN A 723 24.99 19.87 4.67
C ASN A 723 26.13 20.54 3.89
N LEU A 724 26.42 21.80 4.20
CA LEU A 724 27.42 22.63 3.48
C LEU A 724 28.48 23.20 4.41
N ASN A 725 29.68 23.35 3.88
CA ASN A 725 30.79 23.97 4.58
C ASN A 725 30.77 25.49 4.43
N LYS A 726 31.01 26.20 5.54
CA LYS A 726 31.15 27.65 5.57
C LYS A 726 32.23 28.12 4.60
N GLY A 727 31.93 29.17 3.83
CA GLY A 727 32.87 29.86 2.95
C GLY A 727 33.11 29.19 1.59
N SER A 728 32.72 27.93 1.41
CA SER A 728 32.73 27.25 0.11
C SER A 728 31.66 27.81 -0.82
N GLU A 729 31.94 27.84 -2.12
CA GLU A 729 30.97 28.26 -3.14
C GLU A 729 30.24 27.02 -3.69
N TYR A 730 28.92 27.09 -3.76
CA TYR A 730 28.06 26.06 -4.33
C TYR A 730 27.11 26.66 -5.37
N SER A 731 26.70 25.87 -6.34
CA SER A 731 25.63 26.18 -7.28
C SER A 731 24.35 25.49 -6.82
N LEU A 732 23.26 26.26 -6.74
CA LEU A 732 21.94 25.81 -6.30
C LEU A 732 21.02 25.67 -7.52
N TYR A 733 20.42 24.49 -7.69
CA TYR A 733 19.43 24.20 -8.72
C TYR A 733 18.13 23.70 -8.10
N ALA A 734 17.02 23.86 -8.82
CA ALA A 734 15.71 23.35 -8.41
C ALA A 734 14.95 22.76 -9.61
N LYS A 735 14.36 21.58 -9.42
CA LYS A 735 13.43 20.96 -10.39
C LYS A 735 12.00 21.33 -10.02
N VAL A 736 11.37 22.15 -10.84
CA VAL A 736 10.02 22.71 -10.59
C VAL A 736 9.08 22.41 -11.76
N LEU A 737 7.79 22.27 -11.47
CA LEU A 737 6.78 22.20 -12.52
C LEU A 737 6.54 23.61 -13.07
N VAL A 738 6.77 23.78 -14.36
CA VAL A 738 6.37 24.97 -15.11
C VAL A 738 4.98 24.73 -15.68
N SER A 739 4.06 25.70 -15.55
CA SER A 739 2.69 25.59 -16.08
C SER A 739 2.02 26.96 -16.21
N SER A 740 0.87 27.05 -16.88
CA SER A 740 0.10 28.30 -17.00
C SER A 740 -0.42 28.82 -15.65
N ASP A 741 -0.66 27.90 -14.70
CA ASP A 741 -1.11 28.18 -13.33
C ASP A 741 0.06 28.36 -12.36
N GLY A 742 1.29 28.33 -12.89
CA GLY A 742 2.53 28.54 -12.15
C GLY A 742 2.64 29.95 -11.59
N GLY A 743 3.61 30.14 -10.70
CA GLY A 743 3.86 31.39 -10.02
C GLY A 743 5.31 31.66 -9.67
N GLU A 744 5.53 32.47 -8.64
CA GLU A 744 6.88 32.84 -8.21
C GLU A 744 7.34 32.04 -6.98
N LEU A 745 8.49 31.36 -7.12
CA LEU A 745 9.21 30.68 -6.05
C LEU A 745 10.43 31.48 -5.60
N VAL A 746 10.53 31.73 -4.29
CA VAL A 746 11.64 32.49 -3.69
C VAL A 746 12.46 31.59 -2.78
N PHE A 747 13.76 31.54 -3.02
CA PHE A 747 14.75 30.77 -2.27
C PHE A 747 15.60 31.72 -1.43
N ARG A 748 15.65 31.51 -0.11
CA ARG A 748 16.40 32.35 0.84
C ARG A 748 17.33 31.51 1.67
N MET A 749 18.56 31.97 1.81
CA MET A 749 19.57 31.39 2.70
C MET A 749 19.84 32.34 3.84
N ASP A 750 20.13 31.81 5.03
CA ASP A 750 20.48 32.63 6.19
C ASP A 750 21.65 33.56 5.87
N GLY A 751 21.42 34.88 5.96
CA GLY A 751 22.42 35.91 5.67
C GLY A 751 22.61 36.30 4.20
N GLY A 752 21.89 35.68 3.25
CA GLY A 752 21.96 35.97 1.80
C GLY A 752 20.72 36.70 1.22
N GLY A 753 20.85 37.25 0.02
CA GLY A 753 19.72 37.81 -0.74
C GLY A 753 18.77 36.72 -1.27
N PRO A 754 17.49 37.04 -1.57
CA PRO A 754 16.56 36.09 -2.16
C PRO A 754 16.89 35.80 -3.63
N PHE A 755 16.84 34.53 -4.01
CA PHE A 755 16.80 34.10 -5.40
C PHE A 755 15.36 33.82 -5.80
N THR A 756 15.01 33.96 -7.08
CA THR A 756 13.63 33.90 -7.53
C THR A 756 13.52 33.18 -8.86
N ILE A 757 12.58 32.24 -8.95
CA ILE A 757 12.23 31.50 -10.17
C ILE A 757 10.77 31.76 -10.49
N ASN A 758 10.47 32.02 -11.76
CA ASN A 758 9.11 32.08 -12.28
C ASN A 758 8.76 30.72 -12.91
N THR A 759 7.68 30.09 -12.44
CA THR A 759 7.18 28.81 -12.95
C THR A 759 5.97 28.99 -13.86
N GLN A 760 5.54 30.22 -14.14
CA GLN A 760 4.45 30.50 -15.07
C GLN A 760 4.92 30.41 -16.53
N SER A 761 4.24 29.62 -17.36
CA SER A 761 4.45 29.58 -18.81
C SER A 761 3.18 29.18 -19.55
N ASP A 762 2.82 29.94 -20.57
CA ASP A 762 1.70 29.62 -21.47
C ASP A 762 2.11 28.66 -22.60
N ASN A 763 3.41 28.44 -22.79
CA ASN A 763 3.97 27.72 -23.94
C ASN A 763 4.60 26.37 -23.58
N TYR A 764 4.71 26.06 -22.29
CA TYR A 764 5.38 24.86 -21.79
C TYR A 764 4.75 24.41 -20.48
N LYS A 765 4.43 23.12 -20.38
CA LYS A 765 3.98 22.48 -19.16
C LYS A 765 4.81 21.24 -18.91
N GLY A 766 5.55 21.21 -17.81
CA GLY A 766 6.47 20.11 -17.53
C GLY A 766 7.48 20.46 -16.45
N PHE A 767 8.21 19.44 -15.96
CA PHE A 767 9.27 19.64 -14.99
C PHE A 767 10.54 20.13 -15.66
N LYS A 768 11.14 21.16 -15.10
CA LYS A 768 12.39 21.74 -15.61
C LYS A 768 13.34 22.09 -14.48
N TYR A 769 14.64 21.92 -14.71
CA TYR A 769 15.67 22.43 -13.83
C TYR A 769 15.93 23.92 -14.05
N PHE A 770 16.05 24.65 -12.96
CA PHE A 770 16.45 26.04 -12.96
C PHE A 770 17.70 26.22 -12.10
N GLU A 771 18.70 26.94 -12.63
CA GLU A 771 19.74 27.51 -11.80
C GLU A 771 19.12 28.59 -10.92
N VAL A 772 19.04 28.32 -9.62
CA VAL A 772 18.54 29.28 -8.62
C VAL A 772 19.60 30.37 -8.40
N GLY A 773 20.87 29.97 -8.31
CA GLY A 773 22.01 30.87 -8.20
C GLY A 773 23.22 30.27 -7.48
N LYS A 774 24.29 31.05 -7.35
CA LYS A 774 25.49 30.68 -6.60
C LYS A 774 25.39 31.13 -5.15
N ILE A 775 25.72 30.24 -4.23
CA ILE A 775 25.60 30.43 -2.79
C ILE A 775 26.96 30.24 -2.11
N ARG A 776 27.22 31.05 -1.08
CA ARG A 776 28.41 30.92 -0.21
C ARG A 776 27.96 30.96 1.24
N PRO A 777 27.79 29.81 1.92
CA PRO A 777 27.28 29.76 3.28
C PRO A 777 28.12 30.58 4.26
N THR A 778 27.46 31.37 5.10
CA THR A 778 28.12 32.15 6.18
C THR A 778 28.37 31.33 7.45
N GLU A 779 27.74 30.16 7.54
CA GLU A 779 27.85 29.18 8.62
C GLU A 779 27.88 27.75 8.06
N ASN A 780 28.29 26.80 8.90
CA ASN A 780 28.22 25.39 8.55
C ASN A 780 26.77 24.92 8.69
N ASN A 781 26.35 24.09 7.75
CA ASN A 781 25.00 23.54 7.67
C ASN A 781 23.87 24.60 7.65
N PRO A 782 23.88 25.52 6.67
CA PRO A 782 22.89 26.60 6.60
C PRO A 782 21.49 26.06 6.30
N THR A 783 20.46 26.88 6.58
CA THR A 783 19.08 26.55 6.22
C THR A 783 18.67 27.27 4.93
N LEU A 784 18.03 26.54 4.01
CA LEU A 784 17.42 27.06 2.79
C LEU A 784 15.90 27.14 2.98
N LYS A 785 15.36 28.36 2.97
CA LYS A 785 13.94 28.64 3.04
C LYS A 785 13.35 28.84 1.65
N ILE A 786 12.29 28.10 1.34
CA ILE A 786 11.58 28.16 0.05
C ILE A 786 10.18 28.73 0.27
N ILE A 787 9.78 29.71 -0.53
CA ILE A 787 8.55 30.48 -0.35
C ILE A 787 7.78 30.56 -1.68
N SER A 788 6.50 30.16 -1.69
CA SER A 788 5.57 30.47 -2.78
C SER A 788 4.98 31.86 -2.55
N ARG A 789 5.38 32.85 -3.35
CA ARG A 789 5.06 34.26 -3.06
C ARG A 789 3.62 34.64 -3.37
N PHE A 790 3.04 34.02 -4.41
CA PHE A 790 1.69 34.31 -4.90
C PHE A 790 0.74 33.12 -4.66
N ALA A 791 -0.55 33.37 -4.84
CA ALA A 791 -1.62 32.39 -4.67
C ALA A 791 -1.83 31.58 -5.97
N GLU A 792 -0.76 30.94 -6.44
CA GLU A 792 -0.70 30.15 -7.68
C GLU A 792 -0.35 28.69 -7.34
N THR A 793 -0.28 27.83 -8.35
CA THR A 793 0.07 26.41 -8.17
C THR A 793 1.56 26.24 -8.41
N ASN A 794 2.31 25.94 -7.35
CA ASN A 794 3.73 25.64 -7.45
C ASN A 794 4.01 24.21 -7.01
N VAL A 795 4.83 23.51 -7.78
CA VAL A 795 5.30 22.17 -7.45
C VAL A 795 6.82 22.15 -7.51
N LEU A 796 7.43 21.61 -6.46
CA LEU A 796 8.86 21.44 -6.35
C LEU A 796 9.15 19.96 -6.16
N SER A 797 9.98 19.40 -7.04
CA SER A 797 10.40 18.01 -7.00
C SER A 797 11.73 17.84 -6.29
N GLU A 798 12.73 18.67 -6.63
CA GLU A 798 14.11 18.47 -6.17
C GLU A 798 14.84 19.79 -5.96
N VAL A 799 15.81 19.79 -5.05
CA VAL A 799 16.78 20.86 -4.84
C VAL A 799 18.17 20.24 -4.89
N ILE A 800 19.05 20.76 -5.74
CA ILE A 800 20.40 20.21 -5.94
C ILE A 800 21.43 21.26 -5.55
N VAL A 801 22.43 20.86 -4.76
CA VAL A 801 23.50 21.75 -4.30
C VAL A 801 24.86 21.12 -4.60
N LEU A 802 25.61 21.73 -5.52
CA LEU A 802 26.87 21.18 -6.04
C LEU A 802 28.02 22.15 -5.87
N THR A 803 29.21 21.63 -5.57
CA THR A 803 30.45 22.40 -5.77
C THR A 803 30.75 22.50 -7.27
N ASN A 804 31.59 23.48 -7.65
CA ASN A 804 32.05 23.59 -9.03
C ASN A 804 32.78 22.31 -9.51
N GLU A 805 33.48 21.61 -8.62
CA GLU A 805 34.15 20.33 -8.93
C GLU A 805 33.14 19.23 -9.26
N GLN A 806 32.11 19.06 -8.42
CA GLN A 806 31.06 18.06 -8.64
C GLN A 806 30.29 18.34 -9.94
N LEU A 807 29.93 19.60 -10.18
CA LEU A 807 29.24 20.02 -11.39
C LEU A 807 30.10 19.75 -12.64
N ASN A 808 31.39 20.11 -12.60
CA ASN A 808 32.30 19.88 -13.73
C ASN A 808 32.53 18.37 -13.98
N LYS A 809 32.58 17.56 -12.93
CA LYS A 809 32.67 16.10 -13.05
C LYS A 809 31.42 15.54 -13.75
N ALA A 810 30.22 15.93 -13.31
CA ALA A 810 28.98 15.48 -13.92
C ALA A 810 28.85 15.94 -15.38
N LYS A 811 29.22 17.19 -15.69
CA LYS A 811 29.28 17.70 -17.08
C LYS A 811 30.23 16.91 -17.94
N SER A 812 31.46 16.69 -17.45
CA SER A 812 32.47 15.88 -18.16
C SER A 812 31.98 14.46 -18.48
N LEU A 813 31.21 13.86 -17.57
CA LEU A 813 30.61 12.54 -17.77
C LEU A 813 29.42 12.58 -18.76
N ALA A 814 28.52 13.55 -18.62
CA ALA A 814 27.40 13.76 -19.55
C ALA A 814 27.89 14.01 -20.98
N ASP A 815 28.88 14.89 -21.14
CA ASP A 815 29.50 15.21 -22.42
C ASP A 815 30.18 13.98 -23.02
N ARG A 816 30.85 13.17 -22.20
CA ARG A 816 31.46 11.91 -22.64
C ARG A 816 30.39 10.91 -23.10
N LEU A 817 29.31 10.77 -22.35
CA LEU A 817 28.19 9.88 -22.68
C LEU A 817 27.57 10.30 -24.03
N ILE A 818 27.31 11.59 -24.22
CA ILE A 818 26.79 12.16 -25.46
C ILE A 818 27.78 11.95 -26.62
N ALA A 819 29.07 12.19 -26.38
CA ALA A 819 30.10 12.06 -27.41
C ALA A 819 30.25 10.60 -27.87
N SER A 820 30.27 9.64 -26.93
CA SER A 820 30.54 8.23 -27.21
C SER A 820 29.33 7.44 -27.71
N ASN A 821 28.10 7.90 -27.46
CA ASN A 821 26.90 7.09 -27.72
C ASN A 821 25.97 7.72 -28.78
N PRO A 822 25.18 6.89 -29.48
CA PRO A 822 24.02 7.34 -30.25
C PRO A 822 22.97 7.98 -29.33
N LEU A 823 22.33 9.07 -29.78
CA LEU A 823 21.25 9.75 -29.05
C LEU A 823 19.91 9.50 -29.73
N VAL A 824 18.92 9.03 -29.00
CA VAL A 824 17.54 8.87 -29.48
C VAL A 824 16.66 9.89 -28.76
N TYR A 825 15.87 10.66 -29.51
CA TYR A 825 14.92 11.61 -28.95
C TYR A 825 13.51 11.16 -29.24
N THR A 826 12.65 11.18 -28.23
CA THR A 826 11.22 10.88 -28.35
C THR A 826 10.41 12.04 -27.79
N LEU A 827 9.45 12.53 -28.58
CA LEU A 827 8.65 13.70 -28.24
C LEU A 827 7.19 13.37 -28.46
N ASN A 828 6.37 13.57 -27.43
CA ASN A 828 4.94 13.27 -27.48
C ASN A 828 4.13 14.57 -27.63
N LYS A 829 3.13 14.56 -28.51
CA LYS A 829 2.22 15.68 -28.75
C LYS A 829 1.41 16.03 -27.51
N HIS A 830 1.02 15.04 -26.70
CA HIS A 830 0.17 15.24 -25.52
C HIS A 830 0.85 16.05 -24.40
N ASP A 831 2.18 16.04 -24.32
CA ASP A 831 2.94 16.87 -23.39
C ASP A 831 3.03 18.34 -23.83
N SER A 832 2.75 18.62 -25.11
CA SER A 832 2.70 19.99 -25.67
C SER A 832 1.33 20.67 -25.56
N HIS A 833 0.27 19.92 -25.22
CA HIS A 833 -1.10 20.42 -25.16
C HIS A 833 -1.47 20.95 -23.76
N ALA A 834 -0.94 22.12 -23.40
CA ALA A 834 -1.55 22.99 -22.39
C ALA A 834 -1.47 24.48 -22.75
N THR A 835 -1.30 24.80 -24.03
CA THR A 835 -1.31 26.18 -24.51
C THR A 835 -2.75 26.59 -24.83
N GLY A 836 -3.56 26.96 -23.83
CA GLY A 836 -4.86 27.59 -24.10
C GLY A 836 -5.90 27.60 -22.98
N LYS A 837 -5.92 28.71 -22.23
CA LYS A 837 -6.95 29.19 -21.26
C LYS A 837 -7.07 28.46 -19.93
N ASN A 838 -7.22 29.29 -18.87
CA ASN A 838 -7.59 28.94 -17.49
C ASN A 838 -8.81 28.00 -17.46
N LEU A 839 -8.56 26.70 -17.54
CA LEU A 839 -9.57 25.69 -17.29
C LEU A 839 -9.29 25.14 -15.89
N PRO A 840 -10.28 25.18 -14.97
CA PRO A 840 -10.22 24.43 -13.72
C PRO A 840 -9.83 22.98 -14.02
N ILE A 841 -9.11 22.32 -13.11
CA ILE A 841 -8.68 20.90 -13.22
C ILE A 841 -9.78 19.94 -13.70
N ASN A 842 -11.06 20.24 -13.42
CA ASN A 842 -12.20 19.44 -13.86
C ASN A 842 -12.53 19.56 -15.36
N ASP A 843 -12.11 20.65 -16.03
CA ASP A 843 -12.48 20.98 -17.41
C ASP A 843 -11.39 20.63 -18.44
N PHE A 844 -10.15 20.35 -17.99
CA PHE A 844 -9.02 19.94 -18.85
C PHE A 844 -9.34 18.68 -19.68
N TYR A 845 -10.18 17.78 -19.14
CA TYR A 845 -10.51 16.50 -19.74
C TYR A 845 -11.57 16.57 -20.85
N TYR A 846 -12.44 17.59 -20.86
CA TYR A 846 -13.44 17.77 -21.91
C TYR A 846 -12.92 18.59 -23.11
N ALA A 847 -11.76 19.24 -22.97
CA ALA A 847 -11.18 20.11 -23.99
C ALA A 847 -10.29 19.40 -25.02
N ARG A 848 -10.01 18.09 -24.86
CA ARG A 848 -9.14 17.28 -25.76
C ARG A 848 -9.55 17.27 -27.24
N LYS A 849 -10.71 17.83 -27.62
CA LYS A 849 -11.27 17.75 -28.98
C LYS A 849 -11.24 19.01 -29.85
N SER A 850 -10.73 20.18 -29.42
CA SER A 850 -11.04 21.43 -30.17
C SER A 850 -9.93 22.33 -30.71
N THR A 851 -8.64 21.98 -30.63
CA THR A 851 -7.60 22.84 -31.24
C THR A 851 -6.78 22.09 -32.30
N LYS A 852 -7.27 22.16 -33.55
CA LYS A 852 -6.56 21.77 -34.80
C LYS A 852 -5.34 22.65 -35.12
N GLN A 853 -4.58 23.11 -34.12
CA GLN A 853 -3.39 23.90 -34.37
C GLN A 853 -2.17 22.97 -34.41
N ASP A 854 -1.52 22.90 -35.59
CA ASP A 854 -0.22 22.28 -35.79
C ASP A 854 0.81 23.00 -34.92
N MET A 855 1.08 22.46 -33.74
CA MET A 855 2.08 23.00 -32.82
C MET A 855 3.45 22.40 -33.14
N PRO A 856 4.52 23.21 -33.23
CA PRO A 856 5.87 22.71 -33.44
C PRO A 856 6.35 21.90 -32.24
N TYR A 857 6.96 20.75 -32.50
CA TYR A 857 7.85 20.09 -31.55
C TYR A 857 9.13 20.89 -31.41
N ILE A 858 9.50 21.26 -30.19
CA ILE A 858 10.79 21.90 -29.91
C ILE A 858 11.73 20.82 -29.39
N VAL A 859 12.81 20.57 -30.13
CA VAL A 859 13.85 19.61 -29.75
C VAL A 859 15.20 20.30 -29.63
N ASN A 860 15.95 19.99 -28.58
CA ASN A 860 17.32 20.46 -28.44
C ASN A 860 18.29 19.34 -28.85
N ILE A 861 18.90 19.47 -30.02
CA ILE A 861 19.85 18.50 -30.55
C ILE A 861 21.21 18.74 -29.90
N LEU A 862 21.63 17.78 -29.07
CA LEU A 862 22.87 17.86 -28.29
C LEU A 862 24.13 17.45 -29.06
N LYS A 863 23.96 16.81 -30.23
CA LYS A 863 25.06 16.31 -31.07
C LYS A 863 24.65 16.36 -32.54
N ALA A 864 25.40 17.09 -33.36
CA ALA A 864 25.14 17.17 -34.79
C ALA A 864 25.28 15.78 -35.43
N ASN A 865 24.24 15.33 -36.12
CA ASN A 865 24.23 14.02 -36.78
C ASN A 865 23.15 13.95 -37.87
N GLU A 866 23.18 12.88 -38.66
CA GLU A 866 22.08 12.49 -39.53
C GLU A 866 21.13 11.56 -38.75
N TYR A 867 19.88 11.97 -38.61
CA TYR A 867 18.84 11.27 -37.87
C TYR A 867 17.78 10.73 -38.81
N LYS A 868 17.44 9.44 -38.65
CA LYS A 868 16.19 8.87 -39.15
C LYS A 868 15.04 9.44 -38.35
N VAL A 869 14.12 10.09 -39.04
CA VAL A 869 12.90 10.65 -38.46
C VAL A 869 11.78 9.63 -38.57
N PHE A 870 11.25 9.20 -37.44
CA PHE A 870 10.06 8.36 -37.37
C PHE A 870 8.91 9.13 -36.76
N VAL A 871 7.70 8.88 -37.27
CA VAL A 871 6.47 9.48 -36.77
C VAL A 871 5.46 8.37 -36.50
N LYS A 872 4.89 8.40 -35.31
CA LYS A 872 3.73 7.60 -34.95
C LYS A 872 2.48 8.29 -35.46
N VAL A 873 1.71 7.57 -36.27
CA VAL A 873 0.42 8.04 -36.77
C VAL A 873 -0.67 7.28 -36.05
N GLU A 874 -1.66 8.03 -35.58
CA GLU A 874 -2.91 7.49 -35.07
C GLU A 874 -4.04 7.87 -36.04
N PRO A 875 -4.95 6.93 -36.35
CA PRO A 875 -6.08 7.22 -37.22
C PRO A 875 -7.00 8.24 -36.54
N GLU A 876 -7.32 9.32 -37.25
CA GLU A 876 -8.33 10.26 -36.81
C GLU A 876 -9.68 9.84 -37.43
N TYR A 877 -10.63 9.42 -36.58
CA TYR A 877 -11.98 9.12 -37.03
C TYR A 877 -12.66 10.43 -37.45
N GLU A 878 -13.13 10.51 -38.69
CA GLU A 878 -13.91 11.68 -39.12
C GLU A 878 -15.31 11.57 -38.52
N LEU A 879 -15.73 12.66 -37.89
CA LEU A 879 -17.09 12.75 -37.36
C LEU A 879 -18.03 12.89 -38.55
N LEU A 880 -18.70 11.79 -38.90
CA LEU A 880 -19.54 11.67 -40.09
C LEU A 880 -20.82 12.50 -39.97
N GLU A 881 -21.36 12.58 -38.75
CA GLU A 881 -22.56 13.35 -38.44
C GLU A 881 -22.36 14.03 -37.08
N GLU A 882 -22.42 15.37 -37.09
CA GLU A 882 -22.33 16.16 -35.88
C GLU A 882 -23.62 16.00 -35.08
N VAL A 883 -23.59 15.06 -34.14
CA VAL A 883 -24.52 15.00 -33.01
C VAL A 883 -25.97 14.74 -33.43
N ILE A 884 -26.41 13.50 -33.24
CA ILE A 884 -27.85 13.25 -33.07
C ILE A 884 -28.16 13.75 -31.66
N ILE A 885 -28.70 14.96 -31.55
CA ILE A 885 -29.23 15.47 -30.28
C ILE A 885 -30.45 14.59 -29.97
N PRO A 886 -30.42 13.81 -28.89
CA PRO A 886 -31.59 13.06 -28.48
C PRO A 886 -32.48 13.99 -27.66
N ASP A 887 -33.59 14.37 -28.25
CA ASP A 887 -34.68 15.19 -27.70
C ASP A 887 -35.71 14.34 -26.94
N GLY A 888 -35.38 13.07 -26.69
CA GLY A 888 -36.10 12.15 -25.82
C GLY A 888 -35.30 10.88 -25.50
N PHE A 889 -35.94 9.97 -24.76
CA PHE A 889 -35.45 8.60 -24.61
C PHE A 889 -36.59 7.60 -24.75
N THR A 890 -36.30 6.48 -25.39
CA THR A 890 -37.21 5.35 -25.47
C THR A 890 -36.93 4.41 -24.31
N VAL A 891 -37.91 4.22 -23.43
CA VAL A 891 -37.88 3.20 -22.37
C VAL A 891 -38.37 1.87 -22.94
N LEU A 892 -37.46 0.90 -23.10
CA LEU A 892 -37.79 -0.45 -23.55
C LEU A 892 -38.59 -1.21 -22.50
N LYS A 893 -39.81 -1.66 -22.82
CA LYS A 893 -40.51 -2.64 -21.98
C LYS A 893 -40.06 -4.06 -22.33
N LYS A 894 -40.44 -5.01 -21.49
CA LYS A 894 -40.16 -6.44 -21.67
C LYS A 894 -40.61 -6.89 -23.06
N GLU A 895 -39.72 -7.55 -23.80
CA GLU A 895 -39.95 -8.06 -25.16
C GLU A 895 -40.21 -6.97 -26.22
N GLU A 896 -40.06 -5.68 -25.87
CA GLU A 896 -40.02 -4.61 -26.86
C GLU A 896 -38.60 -4.51 -27.42
N SER A 897 -38.52 -4.35 -28.74
CA SER A 897 -37.32 -3.91 -29.42
C SER A 897 -37.55 -2.53 -30.03
N TYR A 898 -36.52 -1.69 -29.94
CA TYR A 898 -36.47 -0.38 -30.57
C TYR A 898 -35.47 -0.46 -31.71
N LEU A 899 -35.96 -0.38 -32.93
CA LEU A 899 -35.16 -0.42 -34.14
C LEU A 899 -34.96 0.99 -34.67
N GLN A 900 -33.72 1.44 -34.75
CA GLN A 900 -33.36 2.73 -35.34
C GLN A 900 -32.73 2.50 -36.70
N ARG A 901 -33.27 3.16 -37.73
CA ARG A 901 -32.72 3.11 -39.08
C ARG A 901 -31.78 4.29 -39.28
N TYR A 902 -30.60 4.00 -39.80
CA TYR A 902 -29.62 4.99 -40.22
C TYR A 902 -29.42 4.88 -41.73
N SER A 903 -29.32 6.04 -42.38
CA SER A 903 -29.07 6.15 -43.81
C SER A 903 -28.01 7.22 -43.97
N LEU A 904 -26.75 6.80 -44.04
CA LEU A 904 -25.60 7.70 -44.10
C LEU A 904 -25.01 7.68 -45.50
N LYS A 905 -24.81 8.87 -46.05
CA LYS A 905 -23.99 9.03 -47.25
C LYS A 905 -22.54 9.00 -46.81
N THR A 906 -21.89 7.86 -46.96
CA THR A 906 -20.55 7.63 -46.42
C THR A 906 -19.66 6.91 -47.42
N GLU A 907 -18.40 7.34 -47.49
CA GLU A 907 -17.30 6.65 -48.19
C GLU A 907 -16.48 5.78 -47.23
N PHE A 908 -16.95 5.60 -46.00
CA PHE A 908 -16.28 4.88 -44.93
C PHE A 908 -16.72 3.41 -44.90
N ASP A 909 -15.75 2.51 -44.80
CA ASP A 909 -15.98 1.06 -44.75
C ASP A 909 -16.15 0.56 -43.30
N ASN A 910 -15.65 1.33 -42.34
CA ASN A 910 -15.82 1.10 -40.91
C ASN A 910 -16.57 2.26 -40.26
N LEU A 911 -17.60 1.93 -39.49
CA LEU A 911 -18.38 2.89 -38.72
C LEU A 911 -18.26 2.59 -37.23
N GLU A 912 -18.02 3.63 -36.42
CA GLU A 912 -18.17 3.59 -34.96
C GLU A 912 -19.49 4.28 -34.61
N TYR A 913 -20.45 3.52 -34.06
CA TYR A 913 -21.72 4.06 -33.56
C TYR A 913 -21.70 4.12 -32.04
N CYS A 914 -21.70 5.34 -31.48
CA CYS A 914 -21.90 5.54 -30.05
C CYS A 914 -23.33 5.93 -29.72
N TYR A 915 -23.91 5.25 -28.73
CA TYR A 915 -25.25 5.53 -28.21
C TYR A 915 -25.23 5.77 -26.72
N SER A 916 -26.16 6.61 -26.26
CA SER A 916 -26.37 6.83 -24.84
C SER A 916 -27.58 6.08 -24.29
N PHE A 917 -27.42 5.52 -23.08
CA PHE A 917 -28.49 4.79 -22.39
C PHE A 917 -28.50 5.07 -20.88
N THR A 918 -29.61 4.78 -20.22
CA THR A 918 -29.80 4.78 -18.76
C THR A 918 -30.86 3.73 -18.40
N TYR A 919 -31.33 3.67 -17.16
CA TYR A 919 -32.38 2.73 -16.76
C TYR A 919 -33.34 3.31 -15.72
N PHE A 920 -34.61 2.90 -15.83
CA PHE A 920 -35.75 3.43 -15.08
C PHE A 920 -36.44 2.33 -14.27
N ASP A 921 -36.93 2.68 -13.09
CA ASP A 921 -37.76 1.78 -12.30
C ASP A 921 -39.13 1.66 -12.96
N SER A 922 -39.56 0.41 -13.21
CA SER A 922 -40.77 0.11 -13.98
C SER A 922 -42.07 0.58 -13.30
N VAL A 923 -42.05 0.82 -11.99
CA VAL A 923 -43.20 1.23 -11.17
C VAL A 923 -43.26 2.75 -11.05
N THR A 924 -42.13 3.39 -10.78
CA THR A 924 -42.07 4.83 -10.49
C THR A 924 -41.81 5.69 -11.71
N ASN A 925 -41.36 5.09 -12.83
CA ASN A 925 -40.96 5.81 -14.05
C ASN A 925 -39.91 6.91 -13.77
N LYS A 926 -39.09 6.71 -12.74
CA LYS A 926 -37.92 7.53 -12.38
C LYS A 926 -36.62 6.75 -12.65
N PRO A 927 -35.48 7.43 -12.81
CA PRO A 927 -34.18 6.77 -12.93
C PRO A 927 -34.01 5.76 -11.77
N ALA A 928 -33.71 4.50 -12.10
CA ALA A 928 -33.69 3.46 -11.09
C ALA A 928 -32.36 3.50 -10.32
N LEU A 929 -32.44 3.29 -9.00
CA LEU A 929 -31.25 3.00 -8.19
C LEU A 929 -30.83 1.52 -8.30
N ARG A 930 -31.67 0.66 -8.89
CA ARG A 930 -31.40 -0.77 -9.02
C ARG A 930 -30.90 -1.11 -10.42
N ILE A 931 -29.87 -1.92 -10.48
CA ILE A 931 -29.27 -2.43 -11.71
C ILE A 931 -30.27 -3.35 -12.43
N PRO A 932 -30.46 -3.20 -13.76
CA PRO A 932 -31.17 -4.18 -14.58
C PRO A 932 -30.56 -5.57 -14.46
N LYS A 933 -31.35 -6.59 -14.06
CA LYS A 933 -30.87 -7.99 -14.00
C LYS A 933 -30.61 -8.56 -15.39
N ASP A 934 -31.44 -8.19 -16.37
CA ASP A 934 -31.32 -8.66 -17.74
C ASP A 934 -30.65 -7.60 -18.63
N PRO A 935 -29.82 -8.04 -19.60
CA PRO A 935 -29.06 -7.15 -20.46
C PRO A 935 -29.92 -6.34 -21.43
N LEU A 936 -29.30 -5.29 -21.97
CA LEU A 936 -29.71 -4.62 -23.20
C LEU A 936 -28.95 -5.24 -24.37
N PHE A 937 -29.66 -5.87 -25.29
CA PHE A 937 -29.07 -6.36 -26.53
C PHE A 937 -29.05 -5.25 -27.58
N VAL A 938 -27.90 -5.05 -28.20
CA VAL A 938 -27.69 -4.11 -29.30
C VAL A 938 -27.28 -4.89 -30.52
N ARG A 939 -28.13 -4.91 -31.55
CA ARG A 939 -27.91 -5.66 -32.78
C ARG A 939 -27.85 -4.72 -33.95
N ILE A 940 -26.80 -4.82 -34.74
CA ILE A 940 -26.61 -4.02 -35.94
C ILE A 940 -26.90 -4.92 -37.14
N TYR A 941 -27.75 -4.44 -38.04
CA TYR A 941 -28.18 -5.13 -39.23
C TYR A 941 -27.87 -4.34 -40.48
N ASP A 942 -27.61 -5.00 -41.59
CA ASP A 942 -27.50 -4.36 -42.90
C ASP A 942 -28.87 -3.92 -43.46
N ALA A 943 -28.86 -3.32 -44.65
CA ALA A 943 -30.08 -2.90 -45.35
C ALA A 943 -31.08 -4.04 -45.62
N GLU A 944 -30.58 -5.27 -45.77
CA GLU A 944 -31.38 -6.49 -46.01
C GLU A 944 -31.85 -7.16 -44.71
N ARG A 945 -31.48 -6.61 -43.55
CA ARG A 945 -31.69 -7.15 -42.20
C ARG A 945 -30.90 -8.42 -41.88
N ASN A 946 -29.78 -8.65 -42.54
CA ASN A 946 -28.81 -9.62 -42.06
C ASN A 946 -28.07 -9.04 -40.85
N LEU A 947 -27.88 -9.86 -39.82
CA LEU A 947 -27.17 -9.45 -38.61
C LEU A 947 -25.69 -9.25 -38.93
N ILE A 948 -25.19 -8.02 -38.76
CA ILE A 948 -23.77 -7.66 -38.88
C ILE A 948 -23.06 -7.96 -37.55
N GLN A 949 -23.61 -7.43 -36.46
CA GLN A 949 -23.00 -7.50 -35.12
C GLN A 949 -24.09 -7.58 -34.05
N SER A 950 -23.80 -8.25 -32.93
CA SER A 950 -24.70 -8.33 -31.78
C SER A 950 -23.90 -8.28 -30.49
N ASN A 951 -24.15 -7.25 -29.68
CA ASN A 951 -23.52 -7.06 -28.38
C ASN A 951 -24.55 -7.05 -27.25
N GLU A 952 -24.12 -7.49 -26.07
CA GLU A 952 -24.93 -7.60 -24.87
C GLU A 952 -24.39 -6.65 -23.80
N ILE A 953 -25.17 -5.64 -23.42
CA ILE A 953 -24.80 -4.70 -22.35
C ILE A 953 -25.47 -5.12 -21.05
N ARG A 954 -24.68 -5.39 -20.02
CA ARG A 954 -25.20 -5.71 -18.69
C ARG A 954 -25.16 -4.48 -17.79
N GLY A 955 -26.23 -4.26 -17.05
CA GLY A 955 -26.21 -3.26 -15.99
C GLY A 955 -25.14 -3.65 -14.96
N SER A 956 -24.18 -2.76 -14.70
CA SER A 956 -23.02 -3.10 -13.87
C SER A 956 -22.98 -2.39 -12.52
N LYS A 957 -23.80 -1.36 -12.24
CA LYS A 957 -23.64 -0.50 -11.03
C LYS A 957 -24.90 0.28 -10.61
N ILE A 958 -25.02 0.63 -9.33
CA ILE A 958 -26.07 1.51 -8.76
C ILE A 958 -25.65 2.97 -8.98
N TYR A 959 -26.46 3.78 -9.66
CA TYR A 959 -26.11 5.16 -10.05
C TYR A 959 -27.02 6.23 -9.41
N SER A 960 -26.56 7.48 -9.42
CA SER A 960 -27.39 8.64 -9.04
C SER A 960 -28.57 8.78 -10.00
N GLU A 961 -29.72 9.26 -9.51
CA GLU A 961 -30.87 9.51 -10.38
C GLU A 961 -30.49 10.47 -11.53
N GLY A 962 -30.62 10.00 -12.78
CA GLY A 962 -30.43 10.81 -13.99
C GLY A 962 -29.07 10.67 -14.69
N ASP A 963 -28.18 9.78 -14.26
CA ASP A 963 -26.93 9.51 -14.98
C ASP A 963 -27.17 8.74 -16.30
N TRP A 964 -26.43 9.11 -17.34
CA TRP A 964 -26.49 8.51 -18.68
C TRP A 964 -25.11 7.97 -19.09
N PHE A 965 -25.09 6.84 -19.78
CA PHE A 965 -23.89 6.13 -20.24
C PHE A 965 -23.74 6.28 -21.73
N THR A 966 -22.52 6.14 -22.26
CA THR A 966 -22.27 6.10 -23.70
C THR A 966 -21.45 4.85 -24.01
N ASN A 967 -21.96 4.00 -24.90
CA ASN A 967 -21.22 2.86 -25.45
C ASN A 967 -21.05 3.03 -26.95
N CYS A 968 -19.95 2.52 -27.52
CA CYS A 968 -19.59 2.67 -28.93
C CYS A 968 -19.34 1.29 -29.55
N GLU A 969 -19.88 1.05 -30.74
CA GLU A 969 -19.77 -0.21 -31.48
C GLU A 969 -19.14 0.05 -32.84
N GLU A 970 -18.03 -0.63 -33.13
CA GLU A 970 -17.40 -0.62 -34.44
C GLU A 970 -17.93 -1.76 -35.30
N PHE A 971 -18.33 -1.45 -36.53
CA PHE A 971 -18.82 -2.44 -37.50
C PHE A 971 -18.41 -2.08 -38.94
N GLU A 972 -18.16 -3.12 -39.72
CA GLU A 972 -17.90 -3.02 -41.16
C GLU A 972 -19.21 -2.88 -41.93
N VAL A 973 -19.18 -2.09 -42.99
CA VAL A 973 -20.32 -1.91 -43.89
C VAL A 973 -19.88 -2.06 -45.34
N SER A 974 -20.58 -2.94 -46.06
CA SER A 974 -20.38 -3.19 -47.49
C SER A 974 -20.86 -1.98 -48.30
N ASN A 975 -19.93 -1.23 -48.91
CA ASN A 975 -20.22 0.03 -49.57
C ASN A 975 -20.24 -0.08 -51.10
N ASP A 976 -21.30 -0.63 -51.68
CA ASP A 976 -21.40 -0.74 -53.15
C ASP A 976 -21.92 0.56 -53.84
N LYS A 977 -22.52 1.51 -53.11
CA LYS A 977 -23.30 2.63 -53.72
C LYS A 977 -23.25 3.99 -53.01
N GLY A 978 -22.35 4.23 -52.06
CA GLY A 978 -22.16 5.55 -51.41
C GLY A 978 -23.30 6.01 -50.48
N MET A 979 -24.33 5.18 -50.28
CA MET A 979 -25.35 5.32 -49.24
C MET A 979 -25.37 4.00 -48.48
N VAL A 980 -25.00 4.04 -47.21
CA VAL A 980 -25.02 2.89 -46.32
C VAL A 980 -26.27 2.99 -45.46
N GLU A 981 -27.13 1.97 -45.58
CA GLU A 981 -28.26 1.79 -44.68
C GLU A 981 -27.99 0.63 -43.72
N PHE A 982 -28.16 0.90 -42.43
CA PHE A 982 -28.11 -0.12 -41.40
C PHE A 982 -29.18 0.15 -40.35
N PHE A 983 -29.53 -0.89 -39.60
CA PHE A 983 -30.46 -0.80 -38.50
C PHE A 983 -29.78 -1.17 -37.20
N ILE A 984 -30.06 -0.42 -36.14
CA ILE A 984 -29.63 -0.75 -34.79
C ILE A 984 -30.87 -1.10 -33.98
N GLU A 985 -30.98 -2.36 -33.59
CA GLU A 985 -32.01 -2.86 -32.70
C GLU A 985 -31.49 -2.87 -31.27
N PHE A 986 -32.23 -2.20 -30.39
CA PHE A 986 -32.07 -2.31 -28.97
C PHE A 986 -33.21 -3.16 -28.41
N SER A 987 -32.92 -4.22 -27.66
CA SER A 987 -33.98 -5.06 -27.06
C SER A 987 -33.66 -5.44 -25.63
N SER A 988 -34.68 -5.58 -24.79
CA SER A 988 -34.53 -6.01 -23.40
C SER A 988 -35.55 -7.07 -23.01
N LEU A 989 -35.10 -8.00 -22.16
CA LEU A 989 -35.94 -9.03 -21.56
C LEU A 989 -36.41 -8.68 -20.13
N ASN A 990 -36.04 -7.51 -19.60
CA ASN A 990 -36.23 -7.16 -18.19
C ASN A 990 -37.67 -6.76 -17.85
N THR A 991 -38.15 -7.20 -16.68
CA THR A 991 -39.49 -6.95 -16.15
C THR A 991 -39.56 -5.91 -15.01
N GLU A 992 -38.50 -5.76 -14.22
CA GLU A 992 -38.50 -4.91 -13.00
C GLU A 992 -37.89 -3.53 -13.25
N THR A 993 -36.90 -3.44 -14.14
CA THR A 993 -36.14 -2.22 -14.47
C THR A 993 -36.02 -2.12 -15.98
N ARG A 994 -36.33 -0.95 -16.54
CA ARG A 994 -36.42 -0.74 -17.99
C ARG A 994 -35.22 0.04 -18.49
N TRP A 995 -34.65 -0.36 -19.62
CA TRP A 995 -33.59 0.40 -20.27
C TRP A 995 -34.18 1.62 -20.99
N ALA A 996 -33.53 2.77 -20.87
CA ALA A 996 -33.84 3.98 -21.59
C ALA A 996 -32.70 4.28 -22.56
N ILE A 997 -33.01 4.51 -23.84
CA ILE A 997 -32.02 4.82 -24.88
C ILE A 997 -32.35 6.17 -25.46
N ALA A 998 -31.34 7.00 -25.74
CA ALA A 998 -31.54 8.35 -26.27
C ALA A 998 -32.10 8.31 -27.71
N THR A 999 -33.19 9.04 -28.01
CA THR A 999 -33.93 8.98 -29.30
C THR A 999 -34.50 10.34 -29.77
N GLY A 1000 -34.21 10.75 -31.02
CA GLY A 1000 -35.03 11.70 -31.84
C GLY A 1000 -34.84 13.22 -31.66
N ILE A 1001 -35.41 14.06 -32.57
CA ILE A 1001 -35.18 15.53 -32.74
C ILE A 1001 -36.45 16.39 -32.44
N GLU A 1002 -36.38 17.42 -31.58
CA GLU A 1002 -37.24 18.63 -31.51
C GLU A 1002 -36.62 19.81 -30.69
N GLU A 1003 -36.80 21.04 -31.20
CA GLU A 1003 -35.88 22.19 -31.12
C GLU A 1003 -35.91 23.09 -29.86
N ASP A 1004 -36.58 22.76 -28.73
CA ASP A 1004 -36.93 23.81 -27.76
C ASP A 1004 -36.90 23.48 -26.24
N THR A 1005 -35.91 22.71 -25.74
CA THR A 1005 -35.69 22.64 -24.27
C THR A 1005 -34.23 22.72 -23.81
N LYS A 1006 -33.99 23.51 -22.74
CA LYS A 1006 -32.67 23.88 -22.20
C LYS A 1006 -31.96 22.81 -21.34
N GLN A 1007 -32.27 21.52 -21.48
CA GLN A 1007 -31.58 20.44 -20.74
C GLN A 1007 -30.63 19.67 -21.67
N VAL A 1008 -29.34 19.66 -21.31
CA VAL A 1008 -28.27 19.04 -22.11
C VAL A 1008 -28.22 17.54 -21.80
N TYR A 1009 -28.75 16.70 -22.68
CA TYR A 1009 -28.58 15.24 -22.64
C TYR A 1009 -27.31 14.79 -23.40
N PRO A 1010 -26.69 13.64 -23.07
CA PRO A 1010 -25.55 13.13 -23.80
C PRO A 1010 -25.93 12.58 -25.18
N LYS A 1011 -24.98 12.71 -26.10
CA LYS A 1011 -25.19 12.70 -27.56
C LYS A 1011 -24.81 11.34 -28.16
N SER A 1012 -25.67 10.77 -28.99
CA SER A 1012 -25.29 9.65 -29.87
C SER A 1012 -24.46 10.20 -31.04
N ARG A 1013 -23.39 9.50 -31.43
CA ARG A 1013 -22.49 9.94 -32.51
C ARG A 1013 -22.19 8.78 -33.46
N ILE A 1014 -22.05 9.10 -34.74
CA ILE A 1014 -21.57 8.16 -35.75
C ILE A 1014 -20.29 8.74 -36.32
N SER A 1015 -19.22 7.98 -36.20
CA SER A 1015 -17.91 8.32 -36.78
C SER A 1015 -17.59 7.30 -37.87
N GLY A 1016 -16.97 7.77 -38.95
CA GLY A 1016 -16.52 6.92 -40.04
C GLY A 1016 -15.01 6.89 -40.10
N MET A 1017 -14.46 5.72 -40.42
CA MET A 1017 -13.05 5.56 -40.74
C MET A 1017 -12.91 5.00 -42.16
N LYS A 1018 -12.10 5.67 -42.99
CA LYS A 1018 -11.96 5.28 -44.41
C LYS A 1018 -11.12 4.01 -44.40
N SER A 1019 -11.38 3.05 -45.28
CA SER A 1019 -10.44 1.94 -45.46
C SER A 1019 -9.13 2.53 -45.95
N GLU A 1020 -8.12 2.41 -45.10
CA GLU A 1020 -6.72 2.80 -45.33
C GLU A 1020 -6.53 4.06 -46.22
N PRO A 1021 -6.99 5.26 -45.83
CA PRO A 1021 -6.58 6.45 -46.54
C PRO A 1021 -5.07 6.57 -46.40
N LEU A 1022 -4.38 6.65 -47.53
CA LEU A 1022 -3.01 7.12 -47.55
C LEU A 1022 -3.04 8.58 -47.07
N THR A 1023 -2.50 8.84 -45.89
CA THR A 1023 -2.31 10.19 -45.39
C THR A 1023 -0.94 10.72 -45.84
N ILE A 1024 -0.85 12.04 -46.08
CA ILE A 1024 0.43 12.67 -46.40
C ILE A 1024 0.99 13.27 -45.12
N LEU A 1025 2.05 12.65 -44.61
CA LEU A 1025 2.87 13.24 -43.57
C LEU A 1025 3.85 14.21 -44.21
N SER A 1026 3.78 15.47 -43.77
CA SER A 1026 4.71 16.51 -44.15
C SER A 1026 5.60 16.85 -42.96
N LEU A 1027 6.92 16.88 -43.17
CA LEU A 1027 7.88 17.28 -42.16
C LEU A 1027 8.48 18.63 -42.55
N SER A 1028 8.46 19.59 -41.63
CA SER A 1028 9.23 20.82 -41.75
C SER A 1028 10.09 21.02 -40.51
N VAL A 1029 11.31 21.49 -40.74
CA VAL A 1029 12.29 21.82 -39.68
C VAL A 1029 12.67 23.28 -39.85
N ASP A 1030 12.54 24.06 -38.77
CA ASP A 1030 12.79 25.51 -38.72
C ASP A 1030 12.06 26.27 -39.83
N GLY A 1031 10.80 25.88 -40.07
CA GLY A 1031 9.95 26.46 -41.12
C GLY A 1031 10.27 26.00 -42.55
N LYS A 1032 11.32 25.19 -42.77
CA LYS A 1032 11.67 24.62 -44.08
C LYS A 1032 11.07 23.23 -44.23
N LYS A 1033 10.20 23.05 -45.22
CA LYS A 1033 9.63 21.75 -45.58
C LYS A 1033 10.71 20.82 -46.17
N LEU A 1034 10.82 19.61 -45.62
CA LEU A 1034 11.84 18.61 -46.01
C LEU A 1034 11.23 17.43 -46.76
N PHE A 1035 10.14 16.86 -46.27
CA PHE A 1035 9.50 15.67 -46.84
C PHE A 1035 7.99 15.81 -46.96
N ASP A 1036 7.43 15.13 -47.95
CA ASP A 1036 6.03 14.70 -48.02
C ASP A 1036 6.06 13.19 -48.28
N LYS A 1037 5.51 12.40 -47.37
CA LYS A 1037 5.44 10.94 -47.52
C LYS A 1037 4.01 10.47 -47.34
N SER A 1038 3.53 9.75 -48.36
CA SER A 1038 2.27 9.02 -48.31
C SER A 1038 2.46 7.78 -47.44
N VAL A 1039 1.71 7.68 -46.35
CA VAL A 1039 1.74 6.53 -45.43
C VAL A 1039 0.33 6.04 -45.15
N PRO A 1040 0.13 4.76 -44.83
CA PRO A 1040 -1.15 4.29 -44.33
C PRO A 1040 -1.57 5.09 -43.08
N ALA A 1041 -2.82 5.54 -43.00
CA ALA A 1041 -3.35 6.19 -41.79
C ALA A 1041 -3.59 5.22 -40.61
N GLY A 1042 -3.17 3.95 -40.75
CA GLY A 1042 -3.24 2.96 -39.69
C GLY A 1042 -2.32 3.29 -38.51
N LYS A 1043 -2.56 2.63 -37.39
CA LYS A 1043 -1.77 2.78 -36.17
C LYS A 1043 -0.37 2.17 -36.37
N SER A 1044 0.52 2.93 -36.96
CA SER A 1044 1.87 2.47 -37.31
C SER A 1044 2.92 3.56 -37.20
N THR A 1045 4.16 3.12 -36.96
CA THR A 1045 5.35 3.96 -37.00
C THR A 1045 5.86 4.03 -38.42
N HIS A 1046 6.01 5.23 -38.95
CA HIS A 1046 6.53 5.43 -40.30
C HIS A 1046 7.84 6.21 -40.25
N MET A 1047 8.87 5.68 -40.90
CA MET A 1047 10.09 6.42 -41.18
C MET A 1047 9.82 7.42 -42.31
N LEU A 1048 10.02 8.72 -42.05
CA LEU A 1048 9.81 9.78 -43.04
C LEU A 1048 11.04 9.98 -43.94
N GLY A 1049 12.23 9.92 -43.36
CA GLY A 1049 13.50 10.08 -44.06
C GLY A 1049 14.63 10.43 -43.12
N ASP A 1050 15.80 10.67 -43.69
CA ASP A 1050 17.01 11.07 -42.97
C ASP A 1050 17.12 12.61 -42.97
N VAL A 1051 17.27 13.22 -41.79
CA VAL A 1051 17.48 14.67 -41.63
C VAL A 1051 18.81 14.91 -40.95
N LYS A 1052 19.63 15.79 -41.53
CA LYS A 1052 20.81 16.30 -40.85
C LYS A 1052 20.41 17.44 -39.92
N PHE A 1053 20.66 17.28 -38.63
CA PHE A 1053 20.51 18.32 -37.63
C PHE A 1053 21.87 18.86 -37.21
N GLU A 1054 21.93 20.17 -36.97
CA GLU A 1054 23.08 20.80 -36.32
C GLU A 1054 22.83 20.83 -34.79
N GLU A 1055 23.83 21.21 -34.00
CA GLU A 1055 23.64 21.35 -32.55
C GLU A 1055 22.80 22.60 -32.25
N GLY A 1056 21.79 22.44 -31.37
CA GLY A 1056 20.93 23.54 -30.92
C GLY A 1056 19.43 23.20 -30.94
N SER A 1057 18.63 24.22 -30.68
CA SER A 1057 17.17 24.09 -30.64
C SER A 1057 16.57 24.19 -32.04
N HIS A 1058 15.79 23.18 -32.41
CA HIS A 1058 15.10 23.08 -33.70
C HIS A 1058 13.59 22.98 -33.49
N SER A 1059 12.85 23.67 -34.35
CA SER A 1059 11.39 23.61 -34.40
C SER A 1059 10.96 22.64 -35.50
N ILE A 1060 10.35 21.52 -35.12
CA ILE A 1060 9.91 20.47 -36.04
C ILE A 1060 8.39 20.52 -36.11
N ASN A 1061 7.82 20.84 -37.27
CA ASN A 1061 6.38 20.69 -37.49
C ASN A 1061 6.13 19.44 -38.32
N ILE A 1062 5.25 18.58 -37.81
CA ILE A 1062 4.67 17.47 -38.56
C ILE A 1062 3.28 17.91 -38.95
N GLY A 1063 3.07 18.20 -40.23
CA GLY A 1063 1.73 18.39 -40.76
C GLY A 1063 1.18 17.05 -41.22
N CYS A 1064 0.05 16.62 -40.68
CA CYS A 1064 -0.72 15.52 -41.25
C CYS A 1064 -1.82 16.07 -42.14
N ARG A 1065 -1.85 15.67 -43.42
CA ARG A 1065 -2.96 16.01 -44.32
C ARG A 1065 -4.03 14.93 -44.28
N GLU A 1066 -5.16 15.29 -43.66
CA GLU A 1066 -6.40 14.52 -43.59
C GLU A 1066 -6.28 13.19 -42.82
N PHE A 1067 -7.24 12.94 -41.92
CA PHE A 1067 -7.51 11.65 -41.25
C PHE A 1067 -6.39 11.06 -40.38
N CYS A 1068 -5.48 11.86 -39.84
CA CYS A 1068 -4.45 11.35 -38.94
C CYS A 1068 -3.95 12.35 -37.89
N ASP A 1069 -3.59 11.83 -36.73
CA ASP A 1069 -2.87 12.57 -35.69
C ASP A 1069 -1.45 12.02 -35.53
N ALA A 1070 -0.46 12.90 -35.66
CA ALA A 1070 0.94 12.56 -35.41
C ALA A 1070 1.23 12.68 -33.92
N SER A 1071 1.00 11.60 -33.15
CA SER A 1071 1.07 11.63 -31.68
C SER A 1071 2.49 11.59 -31.12
N THR A 1072 3.47 11.05 -31.87
CA THR A 1072 4.86 10.94 -31.39
C THR A 1072 5.87 11.12 -32.51
N LEU A 1073 6.91 11.92 -32.24
CA LEU A 1073 8.08 12.12 -33.09
C LEU A 1073 9.30 11.44 -32.47
N ILE A 1074 10.05 10.69 -33.27
CA ILE A 1074 11.25 9.97 -32.84
C ILE A 1074 12.41 10.28 -33.77
N LEU A 1075 13.55 10.63 -33.21
CA LEU A 1075 14.79 10.89 -33.93
C LEU A 1075 15.82 9.85 -33.50
N ALA A 1076 16.18 8.94 -34.40
CA ALA A 1076 17.22 7.93 -34.14
C ALA A 1076 18.43 8.15 -35.07
N PRO A 1077 19.68 8.01 -34.62
CA PRO A 1077 20.84 8.20 -35.48
C PRO A 1077 20.82 7.21 -36.65
N LYS A 1078 21.20 7.66 -37.84
CA LYS A 1078 21.13 6.86 -39.07
C LYS A 1078 21.87 5.52 -38.97
N ASP A 1079 23.03 5.53 -38.34
CA ASP A 1079 23.92 4.36 -38.20
C ASP A 1079 23.60 3.49 -36.99
N LEU A 1080 22.50 3.76 -36.27
CA LEU A 1080 22.07 2.93 -35.15
C LEU A 1080 21.65 1.54 -35.68
N VAL A 1081 22.54 0.56 -35.55
CA VAL A 1081 22.28 -0.87 -35.82
C VAL A 1081 21.84 -1.50 -34.52
N ILE A 1082 20.64 -2.07 -34.50
CA ILE A 1082 20.11 -2.69 -33.28
C ILE A 1082 20.07 -4.19 -33.48
N VAL A 1083 20.85 -4.87 -32.64
CA VAL A 1083 20.96 -6.33 -32.64
C VAL A 1083 20.04 -6.85 -31.56
N ASN A 1084 18.97 -7.53 -31.98
CA ASN A 1084 18.02 -8.17 -31.09
C ASN A 1084 18.53 -9.55 -30.69
N SER A 1085 19.33 -9.61 -29.62
CA SER A 1085 19.66 -10.85 -28.94
C SER A 1085 19.39 -10.72 -27.44
N VAL A 1086 18.23 -11.18 -26.99
CA VAL A 1086 18.07 -11.60 -25.60
C VAL A 1086 18.42 -13.07 -25.57
N SER A 1087 19.43 -13.44 -24.78
CA SER A 1087 19.68 -14.86 -24.55
C SER A 1087 19.09 -15.29 -23.24
N TYR A 1088 18.15 -16.20 -23.40
CA TYR A 1088 17.49 -16.86 -22.30
C TYR A 1088 18.49 -17.79 -21.62
N ILE A 1089 18.56 -17.65 -20.30
CA ILE A 1089 19.35 -18.52 -19.45
C ILE A 1089 18.35 -19.48 -18.79
N GLU A 1090 18.66 -20.78 -18.81
CA GLU A 1090 17.94 -21.73 -17.97
C GLU A 1090 18.31 -21.47 -16.49
N ALA A 1091 17.45 -20.72 -15.80
CA ALA A 1091 17.57 -20.46 -14.38
C ALA A 1091 16.73 -21.43 -13.57
N LYS A 1092 17.37 -22.11 -12.62
CA LYS A 1092 16.75 -22.99 -11.65
C LYS A 1092 16.69 -22.30 -10.30
N GLU A 1093 15.48 -21.96 -9.86
CA GLU A 1093 15.23 -21.60 -8.46
C GLU A 1093 15.54 -22.79 -7.55
N LEU A 1094 16.46 -22.59 -6.60
CA LEU A 1094 16.77 -23.57 -5.55
C LEU A 1094 15.87 -23.38 -4.33
N ASN A 1095 15.54 -22.12 -4.03
CA ASN A 1095 14.52 -21.67 -3.09
C ASN A 1095 14.22 -20.18 -3.36
N PRO A 1096 13.21 -19.56 -2.71
CA PRO A 1096 12.82 -18.18 -3.00
C PRO A 1096 13.93 -17.13 -2.88
N LEU A 1097 15.04 -17.45 -2.20
CA LEU A 1097 16.17 -16.55 -1.96
C LEU A 1097 17.48 -17.04 -2.57
N LYS A 1098 17.43 -18.08 -3.41
CA LYS A 1098 18.60 -18.66 -4.06
C LYS A 1098 18.25 -19.21 -5.44
N TYR A 1099 18.95 -18.71 -6.44
CA TYR A 1099 18.79 -19.12 -7.84
C TYR A 1099 20.13 -19.61 -8.37
N SER A 1100 20.11 -20.68 -9.16
CA SER A 1100 21.27 -21.20 -9.87
C SER A 1100 21.02 -21.19 -11.36
N PHE A 1101 22.01 -20.84 -12.17
CA PHE A 1101 21.85 -20.83 -13.61
C PHE A 1101 23.18 -21.10 -14.33
N SER A 1102 23.09 -21.57 -15.57
CA SER A 1102 24.24 -21.82 -16.44
C SER A 1102 24.09 -21.02 -17.73
N ILE A 1103 25.15 -20.33 -18.13
CA ILE A 1103 25.17 -19.54 -19.35
C ILE A 1103 25.73 -20.42 -20.46
N ALA A 1104 24.86 -20.91 -21.35
CA ALA A 1104 25.30 -21.68 -22.51
C ALA A 1104 25.94 -20.74 -23.54
N SER A 1105 27.28 -20.75 -23.61
CA SER A 1105 28.11 -20.17 -24.69
C SER A 1105 27.61 -18.85 -25.25
N THR A 1106 28.08 -17.75 -24.67
CA THR A 1106 27.67 -16.45 -25.13
C THR A 1106 28.89 -15.64 -25.49
N GLU A 1107 29.11 -15.44 -26.79
CA GLU A 1107 30.04 -14.45 -27.31
C GLU A 1107 29.59 -13.06 -26.79
N GLY A 1108 30.08 -12.64 -25.62
CA GLY A 1108 29.94 -11.26 -25.13
C GLY A 1108 28.86 -10.95 -24.07
N LYS A 1109 28.36 -11.90 -23.27
CA LYS A 1109 27.35 -11.56 -22.24
C LYS A 1109 27.94 -11.33 -20.86
N ASP A 1110 28.00 -10.06 -20.50
CA ASP A 1110 28.47 -9.61 -19.19
C ASP A 1110 27.33 -9.17 -18.27
N LEU A 1111 26.06 -9.10 -18.72
CA LEU A 1111 24.99 -8.51 -17.92
C LEU A 1111 23.87 -9.50 -17.58
N LEU A 1112 23.55 -9.57 -16.29
CA LEU A 1112 22.54 -10.44 -15.74
C LEU A 1112 21.49 -9.62 -14.99
N VAL A 1113 20.21 -9.85 -15.28
CA VAL A 1113 19.09 -9.17 -14.63
C VAL A 1113 18.27 -10.18 -13.84
N HIS A 1114 17.98 -9.86 -12.58
CA HIS A 1114 17.04 -10.59 -11.72
C HIS A 1114 15.81 -9.72 -11.48
N LYS A 1115 14.64 -10.21 -11.93
CA LYS A 1115 13.38 -9.45 -12.04
C LYS A 1115 12.64 -9.19 -10.71
N GLU A 1116 13.37 -9.24 -9.60
CA GLU A 1116 12.90 -8.81 -8.28
C GLU A 1116 13.46 -7.43 -7.90
N SER A 1117 12.83 -6.78 -6.92
CA SER A 1117 13.18 -5.47 -6.41
C SER A 1117 14.62 -5.41 -5.94
N TYR A 1118 15.28 -4.32 -6.30
CA TYR A 1118 16.67 -4.07 -6.05
C TYR A 1118 16.93 -4.03 -4.55
N SER A 1119 17.90 -4.82 -4.11
CA SER A 1119 18.40 -4.80 -2.75
C SER A 1119 19.89 -5.11 -2.77
N PRO A 1120 20.74 -4.31 -2.12
CA PRO A 1120 22.20 -4.54 -2.08
C PRO A 1120 22.58 -5.85 -1.36
N ASN A 1121 21.60 -6.55 -0.78
CA ASN A 1121 21.79 -7.83 -0.13
C ASN A 1121 21.71 -9.02 -1.10
N TRP A 1122 21.23 -8.84 -2.32
CA TRP A 1122 21.35 -9.84 -3.38
C TRP A 1122 22.80 -9.89 -3.88
N LYS A 1123 23.41 -11.08 -3.87
CA LYS A 1123 24.82 -11.27 -4.24
C LYS A 1123 25.01 -12.54 -5.05
N ILE A 1124 26.06 -12.55 -5.87
CA ILE A 1124 26.56 -13.79 -6.47
C ILE A 1124 27.36 -14.54 -5.40
N ALA A 1125 26.92 -15.76 -5.04
CA ALA A 1125 27.46 -16.51 -3.90
C ALA A 1125 28.92 -16.96 -4.11
N ASN A 1126 29.35 -17.16 -5.36
CA ASN A 1126 30.68 -17.62 -5.76
C ASN A 1126 31.49 -16.56 -6.52
N ASP A 1127 31.43 -15.28 -6.11
CA ASP A 1127 32.06 -14.16 -6.83
C ASP A 1127 33.60 -14.07 -6.72
N LYS A 1128 34.27 -15.05 -6.10
CA LYS A 1128 35.71 -14.94 -5.78
C LYS A 1128 36.62 -14.75 -7.00
N ASN A 1129 36.14 -15.13 -8.20
CA ASN A 1129 36.91 -15.04 -9.44
C ASN A 1129 36.24 -14.16 -10.53
N ARG A 1130 35.05 -13.60 -10.30
CA ARG A 1130 34.18 -13.06 -11.37
C ARG A 1130 34.04 -11.53 -11.38
N ASN A 1131 34.67 -10.82 -10.45
CA ASN A 1131 34.66 -9.35 -10.34
C ASN A 1131 33.28 -8.74 -10.59
N SER A 1132 32.23 -9.28 -9.96
CA SER A 1132 30.88 -8.82 -10.24
C SER A 1132 30.61 -7.41 -9.71
N LYS A 1133 29.88 -6.61 -10.48
CA LYS A 1133 29.37 -5.30 -10.05
C LYS A 1133 27.84 -5.31 -10.03
N HIS A 1134 27.25 -5.11 -8.86
CA HIS A 1134 25.79 -5.10 -8.66
C HIS A 1134 25.23 -3.68 -8.78
N PHE A 1135 24.18 -3.49 -9.57
CA PHE A 1135 23.54 -2.20 -9.82
C PHE A 1135 22.02 -2.36 -10.03
N LYS A 1136 21.32 -1.23 -10.15
CA LYS A 1136 19.87 -1.18 -10.36
C LYS A 1136 19.56 -1.01 -11.85
N ILE A 1137 18.59 -1.77 -12.37
CA ILE A 1137 18.11 -1.67 -13.75
C ILE A 1137 16.59 -1.53 -13.79
N ASN A 1138 16.04 -0.94 -14.84
CA ASN A 1138 14.60 -0.69 -15.03
C ASN A 1138 13.96 0.06 -13.84
N GLY A 1139 14.77 0.82 -13.09
CA GLY A 1139 14.37 1.62 -11.93
C GLY A 1139 14.07 0.82 -10.66
N TYR A 1140 13.97 -0.51 -10.75
CA TYR A 1140 13.65 -1.34 -9.60
C TYR A 1140 14.31 -2.72 -9.57
N GLN A 1141 14.87 -3.26 -10.64
CA GLN A 1141 15.38 -4.64 -10.69
C GLN A 1141 16.85 -4.74 -10.27
N ASN A 1142 17.28 -5.94 -9.88
CA ASN A 1142 18.69 -6.23 -9.60
C ASN A 1142 19.44 -6.58 -10.89
N ALA A 1143 20.64 -6.02 -11.09
CA ALA A 1143 21.51 -6.41 -12.21
C ALA A 1143 22.97 -6.59 -11.79
N TRP A 1144 23.69 -7.47 -12.49
CA TRP A 1144 25.13 -7.67 -12.29
C TRP A 1144 25.88 -7.57 -13.62
N LYS A 1145 26.99 -6.84 -13.62
CA LYS A 1145 28.05 -7.00 -14.62
C LYS A 1145 29.00 -8.10 -14.15
N ILE A 1146 29.14 -9.18 -14.90
CA ILE A 1146 29.91 -10.38 -14.59
C ILE A 1146 31.00 -10.54 -15.64
N SER A 1147 32.26 -10.62 -15.21
CA SER A 1147 33.38 -10.91 -16.12
C SER A 1147 33.68 -12.42 -16.15
N ASN A 1148 34.31 -12.90 -17.23
CA ASN A 1148 34.88 -14.26 -17.36
C ASN A 1148 33.85 -15.41 -17.28
N VAL A 1149 32.68 -15.25 -17.90
CA VAL A 1149 31.62 -16.30 -17.90
C VAL A 1149 32.04 -17.57 -18.67
N ASN A 1150 32.99 -17.47 -19.61
CA ASN A 1150 33.32 -18.54 -20.56
C ASN A 1150 34.54 -19.41 -20.20
N GLU A 1151 35.14 -19.26 -19.00
CA GLU A 1151 36.32 -20.08 -18.63
C GLU A 1151 35.99 -21.54 -18.32
N ASP A 1152 34.76 -21.83 -17.89
CA ASP A 1152 34.28 -23.20 -17.63
C ASP A 1152 32.78 -23.33 -17.97
N PRO A 1153 32.40 -24.06 -19.03
CA PRO A 1153 31.00 -24.23 -19.44
C PRO A 1153 30.13 -25.00 -18.43
N GLU A 1154 30.71 -25.60 -17.39
CA GLU A 1154 29.98 -26.22 -16.29
C GLU A 1154 29.79 -25.28 -15.08
N ASP A 1155 30.26 -24.03 -15.14
CA ASP A 1155 30.30 -23.13 -13.98
C ASP A 1155 28.92 -22.53 -13.64
N ILE A 1156 28.19 -23.21 -12.74
CA ILE A 1156 26.89 -22.82 -12.21
C ILE A 1156 27.04 -21.53 -11.38
N ILE A 1157 26.44 -20.43 -11.86
CA ILE A 1157 26.36 -19.19 -11.10
C ILE A 1157 25.19 -19.28 -10.12
N GLU A 1158 25.42 -18.91 -8.88
CA GLU A 1158 24.37 -18.82 -7.86
C GLU A 1158 24.17 -17.37 -7.41
N ILE A 1159 22.94 -16.86 -7.50
CA ILE A 1159 22.51 -15.63 -6.84
C ILE A 1159 21.83 -16.01 -5.52
N ALA A 1160 22.19 -15.33 -4.44
CA ALA A 1160 21.63 -15.55 -3.11
C ALA A 1160 21.38 -14.24 -2.35
N TYR A 1161 20.31 -14.21 -1.56
CA TYR A 1161 20.03 -13.10 -0.65
C TYR A 1161 20.83 -13.24 0.65
N SER A 1162 21.91 -12.46 0.79
CA SER A 1162 22.91 -12.61 1.86
C SER A 1162 22.37 -12.43 3.29
N LYS A 1163 21.30 -11.63 3.49
CA LYS A 1163 20.66 -11.48 4.80
C LYS A 1163 19.92 -12.75 5.25
N GLN A 1164 19.67 -13.69 4.36
CA GLN A 1164 19.02 -14.95 4.71
C GLN A 1164 19.87 -15.80 5.66
N ASP A 1165 21.20 -15.65 5.65
CA ASP A 1165 22.08 -16.43 6.52
C ASP A 1165 21.95 -16.02 8.00
N ILE A 1166 22.02 -14.71 8.28
CA ILE A 1166 21.80 -14.19 9.64
C ILE A 1166 20.38 -14.49 10.10
N TYR A 1167 19.41 -14.47 9.18
CA TYR A 1167 18.04 -14.81 9.47
C TYR A 1167 17.87 -16.30 9.84
N SER A 1168 18.46 -17.20 9.06
CA SER A 1168 18.45 -18.65 9.29
C SER A 1168 19.17 -19.00 10.59
N PHE A 1169 20.28 -18.33 10.89
CA PHE A 1169 20.97 -18.45 12.18
C PHE A 1169 20.07 -18.00 13.33
N SER A 1170 19.39 -16.86 13.19
CA SER A 1170 18.46 -16.34 14.19
C SER A 1170 17.29 -17.29 14.46
N ASN A 1171 16.76 -17.95 13.43
CA ASN A 1171 15.74 -18.99 13.57
C ASN A 1171 16.25 -20.21 14.36
N LYS A 1172 17.47 -20.69 14.07
CA LYS A 1172 18.11 -21.78 14.83
C LYS A 1172 18.30 -21.41 16.31
N VAL A 1173 18.78 -20.18 16.59
CA VAL A 1173 18.93 -19.66 17.95
C VAL A 1173 17.60 -19.58 18.66
N SER A 1174 16.56 -19.08 17.98
CA SER A 1174 15.20 -18.97 18.53
C SER A 1174 14.64 -20.33 18.92
N PHE A 1175 14.75 -21.33 18.03
CA PHE A 1175 14.31 -22.68 18.30
C PHE A 1175 15.08 -23.32 19.46
N PHE A 1176 16.40 -23.18 19.48
CA PHE A 1176 17.25 -23.70 20.56
C PHE A 1176 16.90 -23.07 21.91
N ALA A 1177 16.64 -21.76 21.96
CA ALA A 1177 16.22 -21.07 23.17
C ALA A 1177 14.85 -21.55 23.68
N ILE A 1178 13.90 -21.82 22.79
CA ILE A 1178 12.60 -22.42 23.15
C ILE A 1178 12.82 -23.81 23.78
N VAL A 1179 13.67 -24.65 23.18
CA VAL A 1179 14.00 -25.98 23.73
C VAL A 1179 14.63 -25.87 25.12
N ILE A 1180 15.56 -24.93 25.34
CA ILE A 1180 16.16 -24.68 26.66
C ILE A 1180 15.08 -24.34 27.69
N ILE A 1181 14.14 -23.45 27.37
CA ILE A 1181 13.07 -23.06 28.28
C ILE A 1181 12.18 -24.27 28.63
N ILE A 1182 11.77 -25.05 27.63
CA ILE A 1182 10.93 -26.25 27.84
C ILE A 1182 11.66 -27.29 28.68
N CYS A 1183 12.91 -27.62 28.35
CA CYS A 1183 13.74 -28.54 29.11
C CYS A 1183 13.97 -28.05 30.55
N GLY A 1184 14.17 -26.74 30.74
CA GLY A 1184 14.28 -26.10 32.05
C GLY A 1184 13.04 -26.30 32.92
N ILE A 1185 11.84 -26.18 32.34
CA ILE A 1185 10.57 -26.43 33.04
C ILE A 1185 10.42 -27.92 33.39
N CYS A 1186 10.78 -28.82 32.48
CA CYS A 1186 10.64 -30.27 32.65
C CYS A 1186 11.67 -30.88 33.62
N SER A 1187 12.92 -30.40 33.61
CA SER A 1187 14.01 -30.92 34.44
C SER A 1187 13.69 -30.85 35.95
N GLY A 1188 12.97 -29.82 36.40
CA GLY A 1188 12.50 -29.72 37.79
C GLY A 1188 11.54 -30.84 38.22
N ARG A 1189 10.82 -31.46 37.28
CA ARG A 1189 10.00 -32.67 37.54
C ARG A 1189 10.82 -33.94 37.47
N ILE A 1190 11.73 -34.04 36.51
CA ILE A 1190 12.61 -35.19 36.32
C ILE A 1190 13.51 -35.37 37.55
N ILE A 1191 14.14 -34.30 38.05
CA ILE A 1191 14.99 -34.33 39.25
C ILE A 1191 14.17 -34.72 40.49
N LYS A 1192 12.93 -34.23 40.62
CA LYS A 1192 12.03 -34.63 41.73
C LYS A 1192 11.57 -36.09 41.61
N PHE A 1193 11.32 -36.57 40.40
CA PHE A 1193 10.97 -37.96 40.14
C PHE A 1193 12.14 -38.90 40.51
N PHE A 1194 13.37 -38.59 40.08
CA PHE A 1194 14.55 -39.38 40.45
C PHE A 1194 14.86 -39.33 41.95
N LYS A 1195 14.75 -38.17 42.61
CA LYS A 1195 14.90 -38.10 44.08
C LYS A 1195 13.84 -38.91 44.83
N LYS A 1196 12.61 -38.99 44.30
CA LYS A 1196 11.53 -39.80 44.87
C LYS A 1196 11.66 -41.29 44.53
N ALA A 1197 12.36 -41.65 43.46
CA ALA A 1197 12.67 -43.05 43.12
C ALA A 1197 13.90 -43.58 43.89
N GLN A 1198 14.79 -42.69 44.35
CA GLN A 1198 15.92 -43.03 45.25
C GLN A 1198 15.52 -43.12 46.73
N SER A 1199 14.43 -42.46 47.15
CA SER A 1199 13.85 -42.54 48.49
C SER A 1199 12.80 -43.64 48.58
#